data_AF-A0A034VNQ2-F1
#
_entry.id   AF-A0A034VNQ2-F1
#
_cell.length_a   1.000
_cell.length_b   1.000
_cell.length_c   1.000
_cell.angle_alpha   90.00
_cell.angle_beta   90.00
_cell.angle_gamma   90.00
#
_symmetry.space_group_name_H-M   'P 1'
#
loop_
_entity.id
_entity.type
_entity.pdbx_description
1 polymer ?
#
loop_
_entity_poly.entity_id
_entity_poly.type
_entity_poly.pdbx_seq_one_letter_code
_entity_poly.pdbx_strand_id
1 'polypeptide(L)'
;MQEDQPAIFAVVDPLCSRYANTLTGQFVSGSKIALSAFRPITSNTRDAPTESAGKDDVLIHMLQPEFVFDDPILRSLVAEANSTFVALQELKKRGSKAEYMKISRTYRSIIRACLEKLQDAIASAEEAEDADAQAKYQQYISIFYSIECVWHLSEILFLDPTPSNAVVPQLLDWIRFHFPTSERMATDLLLLGREASDNDDYWPALKGLILQGQVDVARALLHLHPQAETPHFKLTDQILKTMPTYSMHGATSIQKFRSLWQYWLTDTERKISANILAIEPNLEELIQLVTGDTQMWNTQIQETEYWYEFFPGYLFYTNNACKHFELGNAANTWLSRWARLKGHNSNELQMKQLDRVILSLMENDMHQVIHAIQLMADNQWFVTHLTDLLYNAGQLQIAGENQVNECIKLRDSLLYDFGSSLMTRNSLWQLGMDYLDHCGQEGQAALALLLTKIPFRTEKQALKIICIAQKKGFFEAEQDICKIQSKKSLDEQRYGNALEWAIRSKDTLYVTTIADFLLNHYSKTGDMLCPDVIANIGAKMFISPRLVFLVKYFDFYQFYRKRDFLPAAELLVNLLESKITPEYFWPSLLIDSIPLLESKDPKILSKETCAILQHLETELVPLIDKKKKRLEKYPDEPINILKDYRIENIEEIINLLRLACARNLSRAIIIENTVMG
;
A
#
# COMPACT_ATOMS: atom_id res chain seq x y z
N MET A 1 -22.68 -5.55 9.56
CA MET A 1 -22.63 -4.23 8.89
C MET A 1 -23.78 -4.19 7.90
N GLN A 2 -24.74 -3.29 8.10
CA GLN A 2 -25.83 -3.03 7.15
C GLN A 2 -25.26 -2.36 5.89
N GLU A 3 -25.78 -2.70 4.72
CA GLU A 3 -25.48 -2.03 3.44
C GLU A 3 -25.82 -0.53 3.49
N ASP A 4 -24.97 0.27 2.84
CA ASP A 4 -25.26 1.61 2.32
C ASP A 4 -25.66 2.73 3.29
N GLN A 5 -25.00 2.84 4.45
CA GLN A 5 -24.75 4.17 5.01
C GLN A 5 -23.30 4.56 4.74
N PRO A 6 -23.03 5.64 3.97
CA PRO A 6 -21.67 6.17 3.88
C PRO A 6 -21.21 6.46 5.30
N ALA A 7 -19.99 6.03 5.65
CA ALA A 7 -19.45 6.29 6.98
C ALA A 7 -19.47 7.80 7.25
N ILE A 8 -20.34 8.24 8.15
CA ILE A 8 -20.50 9.66 8.50
C ILE A 8 -19.53 9.94 9.65
N PHE A 9 -18.58 10.84 9.42
CA PHE A 9 -17.72 11.37 10.46
C PHE A 9 -18.05 12.84 10.70
N ALA A 10 -18.02 13.27 11.95
CA ALA A 10 -18.25 14.65 12.34
C ALA A 10 -16.92 15.35 12.60
N VAL A 11 -16.67 16.47 11.91
CA VAL A 11 -15.56 17.38 12.20
C VAL A 11 -16.12 18.58 12.94
N VAL A 12 -15.72 18.75 14.20
CA VAL A 12 -16.17 19.89 15.03
C VAL A 12 -15.26 21.08 14.74
N ASP A 13 -15.77 22.07 14.02
CA ASP A 13 -15.06 23.31 13.71
C ASP A 13 -15.94 24.55 13.99
N PRO A 14 -15.56 25.41 14.95
CA PRO A 14 -16.32 26.60 15.32
C PRO A 14 -16.50 27.62 14.18
N LEU A 15 -15.53 27.74 13.27
CA LEU A 15 -15.60 28.65 12.13
C LEU A 15 -16.54 28.10 11.05
N CYS A 16 -16.50 26.79 10.78
CA CYS A 16 -17.48 26.15 9.88
C CYS A 16 -18.92 26.40 10.35
N SER A 17 -19.19 26.22 11.65
CA SER A 17 -20.53 26.47 12.21
C SER A 17 -20.99 27.93 12.06
N ARG A 18 -20.06 28.90 12.12
CA ARG A 18 -20.36 30.33 11.91
C ARG A 18 -20.62 30.67 10.42
N TYR A 19 -19.99 29.96 9.50
CA TYR A 19 -20.14 30.16 8.05
C TYR A 19 -21.06 29.13 7.40
N ALA A 20 -22.23 28.87 8.01
CA ALA A 20 -23.29 28.01 7.46
C ALA A 20 -22.83 26.58 7.12
N ASN A 21 -21.91 26.01 7.91
CA ASN A 21 -21.32 24.68 7.71
C ASN A 21 -20.65 24.48 6.35
N THR A 22 -20.04 25.54 5.81
CA THR A 22 -19.28 25.45 4.55
C THR A 22 -17.81 25.12 4.81
N LEU A 23 -17.30 24.18 4.01
CA LEU A 23 -15.94 23.65 4.11
C LEU A 23 -15.27 23.65 2.74
N THR A 24 -13.96 23.88 2.72
CA THR A 24 -13.12 23.66 1.55
C THR A 24 -12.14 22.53 1.86
N GLY A 25 -11.79 21.77 0.83
CA GLY A 25 -10.93 20.62 0.95
C GLY A 25 -9.92 20.54 -0.19
N GLN A 26 -8.67 20.21 0.14
CA GLN A 26 -7.64 19.92 -0.84
C GLN A 26 -7.01 18.55 -0.55
N PHE A 27 -6.86 17.74 -1.58
CA PHE A 27 -6.08 16.50 -1.48
C PHE A 27 -4.59 16.83 -1.29
N VAL A 28 -3.98 16.20 -0.29
CA VAL A 28 -2.58 16.34 0.08
C VAL A 28 -1.89 14.97 -0.08
N SER A 29 -0.56 14.98 -0.20
CA SER A 29 0.26 13.77 -0.33
C SER A 29 -0.05 12.73 0.75
N GLY A 30 -0.09 11.45 0.36
CA GLY A 30 -0.30 10.31 1.26
C GLY A 30 -1.76 9.97 1.53
N SER A 31 -2.65 10.17 0.54
CA SER A 31 -4.09 9.93 0.64
C SER A 31 -4.76 10.70 1.78
N LYS A 32 -4.33 11.94 1.99
CA LYS A 32 -4.87 12.83 3.02
C LYS A 32 -5.72 13.92 2.40
N ILE A 33 -6.71 14.38 3.13
CA ILE A 33 -7.54 15.53 2.76
C ILE A 33 -7.34 16.59 3.84
N ALA A 34 -6.86 17.77 3.46
CA ALA A 34 -6.84 18.94 4.31
C ALA A 34 -8.17 19.67 4.17
N LEU A 35 -8.93 19.74 5.26
CA LEU A 35 -10.19 20.47 5.32
C LEU A 35 -10.02 21.75 6.16
N SER A 36 -10.64 22.83 5.71
CA SER A 36 -10.71 24.08 6.48
C SER A 36 -12.07 24.74 6.28
N ALA A 37 -12.45 25.59 7.23
CA ALA A 37 -13.64 26.43 7.10
C ALA A 37 -13.53 27.31 5.86
N PHE A 38 -14.63 27.39 5.10
CA PHE A 38 -14.72 28.24 3.92
C PHE A 38 -15.79 29.30 4.15
N ARG A 39 -15.61 30.47 3.54
CA ARG A 39 -16.67 31.48 3.45
C ARG A 39 -17.00 31.66 1.97
N PRO A 40 -18.25 31.44 1.52
CA PRO A 40 -18.62 31.65 0.13
C PRO A 40 -18.33 33.09 -0.31
N ILE A 41 -17.52 33.24 -1.36
CA ILE A 41 -17.22 34.53 -2.00
C ILE A 41 -18.12 34.65 -3.23
N THR A 42 -18.94 35.69 -3.29
CA THR A 42 -19.75 36.08 -4.45
C THR A 42 -19.11 37.25 -5.20
N SER A 43 -19.58 37.57 -6.41
CA SER A 43 -19.11 38.72 -7.21
C SER A 43 -19.23 40.08 -6.51
N ASN A 44 -20.07 40.17 -5.48
CA ASN A 44 -20.35 41.40 -4.73
C ASN A 44 -19.52 41.50 -3.44
N THR A 45 -18.66 40.51 -3.17
CA THR A 45 -17.85 40.46 -1.95
C THR A 45 -16.66 41.40 -2.12
N ARG A 46 -16.54 42.38 -1.23
CA ARG A 46 -15.37 43.28 -1.21
C ARG A 46 -14.13 42.51 -0.76
N ASP A 47 -13.02 42.77 -1.42
CA ASP A 47 -11.70 42.27 -1.04
C ASP A 47 -11.20 43.02 0.21
N ALA A 48 -11.63 42.54 1.38
CA ALA A 48 -11.30 43.10 2.68
C ALA A 48 -11.20 41.97 3.73
N PRO A 49 -10.34 42.11 4.77
CA PRO A 49 -10.25 41.15 5.85
C PRO A 49 -11.61 40.88 6.50
N THR A 50 -11.89 39.62 6.83
CA THR A 50 -13.12 39.23 7.51
C THR A 50 -13.14 39.74 8.96
N GLU A 51 -14.33 39.79 9.57
CA GLU A 51 -14.52 40.26 10.95
C GLU A 51 -13.76 39.42 12.01
N SER A 52 -13.43 38.18 11.64
CA SER A 52 -12.68 37.17 12.41
C SER A 52 -11.18 37.14 12.09
N ALA A 53 -10.72 37.90 11.08
CA ALA A 53 -9.32 37.92 10.69
C ALA A 53 -8.44 38.38 11.87
N GLY A 54 -7.54 37.50 12.33
CA GLY A 54 -6.65 37.74 13.46
C GLY A 54 -7.31 37.62 14.85
N LYS A 55 -8.58 37.19 14.94
CA LYS A 55 -9.27 36.95 16.22
C LYS A 55 -9.46 35.47 16.54
N ASP A 56 -9.78 34.67 15.54
CA ASP A 56 -9.98 33.23 15.66
C ASP A 56 -8.92 32.47 14.87
N ASP A 57 -8.41 31.38 15.43
CA ASP A 57 -7.48 30.50 14.74
C ASP A 57 -8.19 29.70 13.63
N VAL A 58 -7.58 29.66 12.45
CA VAL A 58 -8.06 28.82 11.35
C VAL A 58 -7.49 27.41 11.53
N LEU A 59 -8.35 26.46 11.85
CA LEU A 59 -7.97 25.05 11.99
C LEU A 59 -7.92 24.38 10.60
N ILE A 60 -6.88 23.57 10.38
CA ILE A 60 -6.75 22.69 9.21
C ILE A 60 -6.86 21.26 9.71
N HIS A 61 -7.98 20.61 9.39
CA HIS A 61 -8.25 19.23 9.77
C HIS A 61 -7.66 18.29 8.72
N MET A 62 -6.69 17.48 9.12
CA MET A 62 -6.05 16.49 8.25
C MET A 62 -6.75 15.14 8.39
N LEU A 63 -7.58 14.79 7.42
CA LEU A 63 -8.28 13.51 7.39
C LEU A 63 -7.50 12.49 6.56
N GLN A 64 -7.57 11.23 6.98
CA GLN A 64 -6.99 10.10 6.28
C GLN A 64 -7.91 8.89 6.41
N PRO A 65 -8.11 8.09 5.35
CA PRO A 65 -8.84 6.83 5.45
C PRO A 65 -8.17 5.91 6.47
N GLU A 66 -9.00 5.22 7.25
CA GLU A 66 -8.52 4.19 8.16
C GLU A 66 -7.81 3.09 7.36
N PHE A 67 -6.67 2.67 7.87
CA PHE A 67 -5.83 1.67 7.24
C PHE A 67 -5.34 0.69 8.29
N VAL A 68 -5.93 -0.50 8.25
CA VAL A 68 -5.77 -1.58 9.21
C VAL A 68 -4.29 -1.96 9.37
N PHE A 69 -3.49 -1.91 8.29
CA PHE A 69 -2.06 -2.24 8.31
C PHE A 69 -1.12 -1.13 8.84
N ASP A 70 -1.67 -0.01 9.33
CA ASP A 70 -0.91 0.90 10.20
C ASP A 70 -0.65 0.25 11.59
N ASP A 71 -1.43 -0.76 11.96
CA ASP A 71 -1.19 -1.56 13.15
C ASP A 71 0.05 -2.46 13.00
N PRO A 72 0.96 -2.55 13.99
CA PRO A 72 2.16 -3.38 13.91
C PRO A 72 1.89 -4.87 13.67
N ILE A 73 0.84 -5.43 14.26
CA ILE A 73 0.52 -6.86 14.15
C ILE A 73 0.11 -7.16 12.70
N LEU A 74 -0.79 -6.34 12.17
CA LEU A 74 -1.33 -6.49 10.81
C LEU A 74 -0.30 -6.11 9.74
N ARG A 75 0.62 -5.21 10.04
CA ARG A 75 1.79 -4.96 9.19
C ARG A 75 2.65 -6.21 9.02
N SER A 76 2.83 -6.99 10.08
CA SER A 76 3.58 -8.26 10.00
C SER A 76 2.88 -9.28 9.11
N LEU A 77 1.54 -9.36 9.17
CA LEU A 77 0.73 -10.18 8.28
C LEU A 77 0.98 -9.84 6.80
N VAL A 78 0.96 -8.56 6.43
CA VAL A 78 1.21 -8.14 5.03
C VAL A 78 2.64 -8.46 4.58
N ALA A 79 3.64 -8.30 5.47
CA ALA A 79 5.02 -8.64 5.14
C ALA A 79 5.21 -10.15 4.88
N GLU A 80 4.62 -11.00 5.72
CA GLU A 80 4.65 -12.46 5.53
C GLU A 80 3.84 -12.88 4.30
N ALA A 81 2.66 -12.28 4.10
CA ALA A 81 1.80 -12.53 2.96
C ALA A 81 2.45 -12.12 1.62
N ASN A 82 3.19 -11.02 1.58
CA ASN A 82 3.91 -10.56 0.39
C ASN A 82 4.94 -11.61 -0.08
N SER A 83 5.66 -12.25 0.84
CA SER A 83 6.58 -13.34 0.46
C SER A 83 5.85 -14.54 -0.16
N THR A 84 4.66 -14.85 0.35
CA THR A 84 3.79 -15.91 -0.19
C THR A 84 3.20 -15.52 -1.55
N PHE A 85 2.87 -14.24 -1.73
CA PHE A 85 2.42 -13.68 -3.00
C PHE A 85 3.51 -13.78 -4.06
N VAL A 86 4.75 -13.36 -3.77
CA VAL A 86 5.87 -13.47 -4.71
C VAL A 86 6.10 -14.93 -5.11
N ALA A 87 6.05 -15.87 -4.15
CA ALA A 87 6.16 -17.31 -4.44
C ALA A 87 5.03 -17.80 -5.37
N LEU A 88 3.80 -17.31 -5.20
CA LEU A 88 2.69 -17.61 -6.10
C LEU A 88 2.93 -17.07 -7.52
N GLN A 89 3.47 -15.85 -7.63
CA GLN A 89 3.79 -15.24 -8.92
C GLN A 89 4.93 -15.97 -9.66
N GLU A 90 5.86 -16.60 -8.94
CA GLU A 90 6.91 -17.43 -9.53
C GLU A 90 6.35 -18.71 -10.17
N LEU A 91 5.37 -19.35 -9.52
CA LEU A 91 4.70 -20.56 -10.05
C LEU A 91 3.89 -20.26 -11.32
N LYS A 92 3.31 -19.04 -11.42
CA LYS A 92 2.35 -18.66 -12.49
C LYS A 92 1.22 -19.69 -12.64
N LYS A 93 0.52 -19.72 -13.77
CA LYS A 93 -0.45 -20.78 -14.16
C LYS A 93 0.21 -22.13 -14.51
N ARG A 94 1.43 -22.41 -14.02
CA ARG A 94 2.22 -23.61 -14.35
C ARG A 94 2.40 -24.56 -13.16
N GLY A 95 1.92 -24.18 -11.98
CA GLY A 95 1.99 -24.99 -10.78
C GLY A 95 1.03 -26.18 -10.82
N SER A 96 1.36 -27.20 -10.04
CA SER A 96 0.46 -28.31 -9.73
C SER A 96 -0.61 -27.88 -8.71
N LYS A 97 -1.76 -28.56 -8.69
CA LYS A 97 -2.82 -28.32 -7.69
C LYS A 97 -2.31 -28.42 -6.24
N ALA A 98 -1.36 -29.32 -5.97
CA ALA A 98 -0.77 -29.48 -4.65
C ALA A 98 0.08 -28.26 -4.22
N GLU A 99 0.76 -27.59 -5.16
CA GLU A 99 1.53 -26.38 -4.87
C GLU A 99 0.63 -25.19 -4.55
N TYR A 100 -0.47 -25.00 -5.30
CA TYR A 100 -1.47 -23.98 -4.97
C TYR A 100 -2.13 -24.25 -3.61
N MET A 101 -2.39 -25.52 -3.29
CA MET A 101 -2.89 -25.91 -1.97
C MET A 101 -1.89 -25.56 -0.85
N LYS A 102 -0.59 -25.79 -1.08
CA LYS A 102 0.46 -25.40 -0.12
C LYS A 102 0.48 -23.89 0.10
N ILE A 103 0.34 -23.10 -0.97
CA ILE A 103 0.25 -21.63 -0.89
C ILE A 103 -0.99 -21.20 -0.12
N SER A 104 -2.16 -21.78 -0.41
CA SER A 104 -3.40 -21.51 0.33
C SER A 104 -3.25 -21.76 1.83
N ARG A 105 -2.68 -22.92 2.20
CA ARG A 105 -2.40 -23.26 3.60
C ARG A 105 -1.40 -22.32 4.25
N THR A 106 -0.43 -21.82 3.49
CA THR A 106 0.52 -20.82 3.98
C THR A 106 -0.20 -19.51 4.30
N TYR A 107 -1.08 -19.01 3.42
CA TYR A 107 -1.92 -17.85 3.73
C TYR A 107 -2.78 -18.06 4.97
N ARG A 108 -3.46 -19.20 5.09
CA ARG A 108 -4.25 -19.53 6.29
C ARG A 108 -3.40 -19.56 7.56
N SER A 109 -2.19 -20.11 7.49
CA SER A 109 -1.28 -20.13 8.64
C SER A 109 -0.83 -18.72 9.06
N ILE A 110 -0.62 -17.82 8.09
CA ILE A 110 -0.31 -16.41 8.34
C ILE A 110 -1.50 -15.71 9.01
N ILE A 111 -2.73 -15.95 8.53
CA ILE A 111 -3.95 -15.42 9.14
C ILE A 111 -4.09 -15.92 10.58
N ARG A 112 -3.89 -17.22 10.81
CA ARG A 112 -4.00 -17.83 12.15
C ARG A 112 -2.96 -17.27 13.12
N ALA A 113 -1.71 -17.16 12.70
CA ALA A 113 -0.65 -16.54 13.50
C ALA A 113 -0.96 -15.06 13.81
N CYS A 114 -1.62 -14.35 12.90
CA CYS A 114 -2.08 -12.98 13.16
C CYS A 114 -3.23 -12.96 14.18
N LEU A 115 -4.18 -13.89 14.11
CA LEU A 115 -5.27 -13.99 15.08
C LEU A 115 -4.75 -14.29 16.50
N GLU A 116 -3.76 -15.17 16.63
CA GLU A 116 -3.09 -15.45 17.91
C GLU A 116 -2.42 -14.19 18.48
N LYS A 117 -1.63 -13.48 17.67
CA LYS A 117 -1.01 -12.20 18.08
C LYS A 117 -2.04 -11.14 18.49
N LEU A 118 -3.21 -11.09 17.82
CA LEU A 118 -4.30 -10.18 18.17
C LEU A 118 -4.97 -10.57 19.49
N GLN A 119 -5.11 -11.87 19.78
CA GLN A 119 -5.64 -12.37 21.06
C GLN A 119 -4.69 -12.02 22.21
N ASP A 120 -3.38 -12.21 22.03
CA ASP A 120 -2.37 -11.82 23.01
C ASP A 120 -2.38 -10.30 23.26
N ALA A 121 -2.61 -9.50 22.21
CA ALA A 121 -2.73 -8.05 22.32
C ALA A 121 -3.98 -7.60 23.09
N ILE A 122 -5.10 -8.35 22.99
CA ILE A 122 -6.28 -8.11 23.82
C ILE A 122 -5.99 -8.37 25.29
N ALA A 123 -5.35 -9.49 25.62
CA ALA A 123 -4.97 -9.79 27.00
C ALA A 123 -4.06 -8.70 27.59
N SER A 124 -3.09 -8.24 26.78
CA SER A 124 -2.19 -7.14 27.17
C SER A 124 -2.92 -5.79 27.33
N ALA A 125 -3.93 -5.51 26.50
CA ALA A 125 -4.73 -4.29 26.60
C ALA A 125 -5.69 -4.31 27.80
N GLU A 126 -6.20 -5.48 28.17
CA GLU A 126 -7.01 -5.70 29.37
C GLU A 126 -6.19 -5.42 30.64
N GLU A 127 -4.96 -5.91 30.71
CA GLU A 127 -4.03 -5.59 31.80
C GLU A 127 -3.70 -4.08 31.89
N ALA A 128 -3.74 -3.38 30.76
CA ALA A 128 -3.45 -1.94 30.66
C ALA A 128 -4.69 -1.03 30.82
N GLU A 129 -5.88 -1.61 31.01
CA GLU A 129 -7.18 -0.89 31.07
C GLU A 129 -7.46 0.01 29.85
N ASP A 130 -6.96 -0.36 28.66
CA ASP A 130 -7.18 0.38 27.41
C ASP A 130 -8.39 -0.17 26.63
N ALA A 131 -9.57 0.36 26.95
CA ALA A 131 -10.84 -0.06 26.35
C ALA A 131 -10.92 0.19 24.83
N ASP A 132 -10.30 1.26 24.33
CA ASP A 132 -10.33 1.61 22.91
C ASP A 132 -9.48 0.62 22.09
N ALA A 133 -8.29 0.28 22.59
CA ALA A 133 -7.44 -0.74 21.97
C ALA A 133 -8.11 -2.12 21.99
N GLN A 134 -8.79 -2.48 23.10
CA GLN A 134 -9.51 -3.73 23.20
C GLN A 134 -10.63 -3.85 22.16
N ALA A 135 -11.47 -2.81 22.02
CA ALA A 135 -12.55 -2.78 21.03
C ALA A 135 -12.01 -2.88 19.60
N LYS A 136 -10.91 -2.16 19.31
CA LYS A 136 -10.23 -2.20 18.01
C LYS A 136 -9.74 -3.61 17.67
N TYR A 137 -9.03 -4.28 18.59
CA TYR A 137 -8.52 -5.63 18.34
C TYR A 137 -9.63 -6.68 18.25
N GLN A 138 -10.71 -6.55 19.02
CA GLN A 138 -11.89 -7.41 18.89
C GLN A 138 -12.53 -7.29 17.50
N GLN A 139 -12.62 -6.08 16.96
CA GLN A 139 -13.11 -5.85 15.60
C GLN A 139 -12.19 -6.54 14.57
N TYR A 140 -10.87 -6.41 14.71
CA TYR A 140 -9.91 -7.08 13.82
C TYR A 140 -10.01 -8.60 13.91
N ILE A 141 -10.14 -9.18 15.10
CA ILE A 141 -10.33 -10.63 15.26
C ILE A 141 -11.59 -11.08 14.52
N SER A 142 -12.71 -10.37 14.66
CA SER A 142 -13.97 -10.70 13.97
C SER A 142 -13.81 -10.71 12.44
N ILE A 143 -13.11 -9.70 11.90
CA ILE A 143 -12.83 -9.58 10.47
C ILE A 143 -11.93 -10.73 9.99
N PHE A 144 -10.77 -10.94 10.63
CA PHE A 144 -9.81 -11.95 10.18
C PHE A 144 -10.27 -13.39 10.43
N TYR A 145 -11.11 -13.62 11.44
CA TYR A 145 -11.77 -14.89 11.65
C TYR A 145 -12.76 -15.19 10.52
N SER A 146 -13.55 -14.18 10.11
CA SER A 146 -14.45 -14.29 8.96
C SER A 146 -13.66 -14.58 7.68
N ILE A 147 -12.52 -13.91 7.47
CA ILE A 147 -11.63 -14.14 6.34
C ILE A 147 -11.11 -15.59 6.34
N GLU A 148 -10.63 -16.08 7.48
CA GLU A 148 -10.13 -17.46 7.58
C GLU A 148 -11.22 -18.50 7.29
N CYS A 149 -12.43 -18.26 7.79
CA CYS A 149 -13.60 -19.12 7.57
C CYS A 149 -13.92 -19.25 6.07
N VAL A 150 -14.01 -18.13 5.37
CA VAL A 150 -14.26 -18.07 3.92
C VAL A 150 -13.08 -18.66 3.14
N TRP A 151 -11.85 -18.36 3.55
CA TRP A 151 -10.65 -18.88 2.88
C TRP A 151 -10.59 -20.40 2.98
N HIS A 152 -10.82 -20.97 4.17
CA HIS A 152 -10.84 -22.41 4.38
C HIS A 152 -11.92 -23.10 3.55
N LEU A 153 -13.13 -22.52 3.48
CA LEU A 153 -14.18 -23.06 2.63
C LEU A 153 -13.80 -23.00 1.14
N SER A 154 -13.22 -21.90 0.69
CA SER A 154 -12.74 -21.73 -0.70
C SER A 154 -11.63 -22.74 -1.05
N GLU A 155 -10.75 -23.02 -0.09
CA GLU A 155 -9.70 -24.03 -0.21
C GLU A 155 -10.29 -25.43 -0.43
N ILE A 156 -11.32 -25.80 0.35
CA ILE A 156 -12.03 -27.08 0.23
C ILE A 156 -12.76 -27.19 -1.10
N LEU A 157 -13.51 -26.16 -1.50
CA LEU A 157 -14.39 -26.23 -2.66
C LEU A 157 -13.64 -26.13 -4.00
N PHE A 158 -12.57 -25.35 -4.08
CA PHE A 158 -11.93 -25.01 -5.36
C PHE A 158 -10.49 -25.48 -5.52
N LEU A 159 -9.73 -25.61 -4.42
CA LEU A 159 -8.30 -25.91 -4.48
C LEU A 159 -7.98 -27.37 -4.15
N ASP A 160 -8.90 -28.09 -3.54
CA ASP A 160 -8.67 -29.47 -3.12
C ASP A 160 -8.33 -30.37 -4.35
N PRO A 161 -7.18 -31.07 -4.33
CA PRO A 161 -6.77 -31.95 -5.43
C PRO A 161 -7.57 -33.25 -5.49
N THR A 162 -8.42 -33.56 -4.50
CA THR A 162 -9.08 -34.86 -4.39
C THR A 162 -10.07 -35.04 -5.56
N PRO A 163 -9.95 -36.12 -6.35
CA PRO A 163 -10.82 -36.36 -7.51
C PRO A 163 -12.25 -36.74 -7.13
N SER A 164 -12.51 -37.01 -5.85
CA SER A 164 -13.84 -37.25 -5.34
C SER A 164 -14.52 -35.90 -5.10
N ASN A 165 -15.45 -35.52 -5.97
CA ASN A 165 -16.35 -34.38 -5.75
C ASN A 165 -17.26 -34.52 -4.49
N ALA A 166 -16.93 -35.41 -3.55
CA ALA A 166 -17.62 -35.60 -2.29
C ALA A 166 -17.12 -34.56 -1.28
N VAL A 167 -18.00 -33.61 -0.97
CA VAL A 167 -17.64 -32.44 -0.15
C VAL A 167 -17.94 -32.64 1.34
N VAL A 168 -18.85 -33.56 1.68
CA VAL A 168 -19.39 -33.70 3.05
C VAL A 168 -18.28 -33.95 4.09
N PRO A 169 -17.33 -34.89 3.93
CA PRO A 169 -16.29 -35.10 4.94
C PRO A 169 -15.44 -33.85 5.19
N GLN A 170 -15.12 -33.11 4.13
CA GLN A 170 -14.32 -31.89 4.22
C GLN A 170 -15.10 -30.75 4.86
N LEU A 171 -16.41 -30.65 4.60
CA LEU A 171 -17.30 -29.69 5.26
C LEU A 171 -17.47 -29.99 6.76
N LEU A 172 -17.46 -31.27 7.16
CA LEU A 172 -17.44 -31.63 8.57
C LEU A 172 -16.13 -31.15 9.21
N ASP A 173 -14.98 -31.42 8.61
CA ASP A 173 -13.69 -30.91 9.11
C ASP A 173 -13.63 -29.37 9.17
N TRP A 174 -14.25 -28.69 8.21
CA TRP A 174 -14.42 -27.23 8.21
C TRP A 174 -15.18 -26.74 9.44
N ILE A 175 -16.34 -27.32 9.74
CA ILE A 175 -17.13 -26.95 10.91
C ILE A 175 -16.42 -27.28 12.21
N ARG A 176 -15.76 -28.44 12.30
CA ARG A 176 -14.98 -28.81 13.50
C ARG A 176 -13.92 -27.76 13.82
N PHE A 177 -13.28 -27.22 12.78
CA PHE A 177 -12.25 -26.20 12.93
C PHE A 177 -12.83 -24.82 13.33
N HIS A 178 -13.99 -24.42 12.79
CA HIS A 178 -14.60 -23.12 13.07
C HIS A 178 -15.62 -23.10 14.23
N PHE A 179 -16.05 -24.27 14.72
CA PHE A 179 -16.98 -24.43 15.83
C PHE A 179 -16.48 -25.51 16.81
N PRO A 180 -15.31 -25.31 17.44
CA PRO A 180 -14.67 -26.33 18.26
C PRO A 180 -15.32 -26.53 19.63
N THR A 181 -16.37 -25.78 19.99
CA THR A 181 -16.98 -25.77 21.34
C THR A 181 -17.36 -27.17 21.81
N SER A 182 -18.11 -27.92 20.99
CA SER A 182 -18.53 -29.29 21.30
C SER A 182 -17.34 -30.24 21.48
N GLU A 183 -16.28 -30.07 20.69
CA GLU A 183 -15.07 -30.91 20.75
C GLU A 183 -14.19 -30.57 21.98
N ARG A 184 -14.13 -29.29 22.38
CA ARG A 184 -13.48 -28.86 23.62
C ARG A 184 -14.21 -29.40 24.84
N MET A 185 -15.53 -29.22 24.91
CA MET A 185 -16.36 -29.80 25.96
C MET A 185 -16.18 -31.32 26.04
N ALA A 186 -16.18 -32.00 24.89
CA ALA A 186 -15.93 -33.44 24.83
C ALA A 186 -14.55 -33.82 25.37
N THR A 187 -13.50 -33.05 25.05
CA THR A 187 -12.14 -33.28 25.54
C THR A 187 -12.08 -33.16 27.06
N ASP A 188 -12.68 -32.12 27.63
CA ASP A 188 -12.72 -31.92 29.08
C ASP A 188 -13.49 -33.05 29.78
N LEU A 189 -14.61 -33.49 29.21
CA LEU A 189 -15.40 -34.62 29.71
C LEU A 189 -14.64 -35.95 29.62
N LEU A 190 -13.90 -36.19 28.53
CA LEU A 190 -13.06 -37.39 28.39
C LEU A 190 -11.96 -37.44 29.46
N LEU A 191 -11.43 -36.29 29.88
CA LEU A 191 -10.42 -36.19 30.95
C LEU A 191 -11.02 -36.49 32.34
N LEU A 192 -12.27 -36.11 32.58
CA LEU A 192 -13.01 -36.44 33.81
C LEU A 192 -13.39 -37.93 33.91
N GLY A 193 -13.44 -38.64 32.79
CA GLY A 193 -13.68 -40.08 32.75
C GLY A 193 -15.09 -40.44 33.20
N ARG A 194 -15.23 -41.24 34.27
CA ARG A 194 -16.54 -41.72 34.75
C ARG A 194 -17.35 -40.67 35.51
N GLU A 195 -16.70 -39.61 35.99
CA GLU A 195 -17.37 -38.48 36.67
C GLU A 195 -17.99 -37.50 35.66
N ALA A 196 -17.75 -37.70 34.36
CA ALA A 196 -18.28 -36.87 33.30
C ALA A 196 -19.81 -36.92 33.17
N SER A 197 -20.46 -38.01 33.58
CA SER A 197 -21.92 -38.16 33.49
C SER A 197 -22.69 -37.21 34.40
N ASP A 198 -22.03 -36.73 35.46
CA ASP A 198 -22.64 -35.90 36.49
C ASP A 198 -22.52 -34.40 36.16
N ASN A 199 -21.83 -34.07 35.06
CA ASN A 199 -21.71 -32.71 34.57
C ASN A 199 -22.92 -32.35 33.69
N ASP A 200 -23.51 -31.18 33.94
CA ASP A 200 -24.62 -30.62 33.16
C ASP A 200 -24.29 -30.50 31.65
N ASP A 201 -23.00 -30.35 31.34
CA ASP A 201 -22.49 -30.22 29.96
C ASP A 201 -22.40 -31.55 29.18
N TYR A 202 -22.61 -32.70 29.83
CA TYR A 202 -22.43 -34.02 29.20
C TYR A 202 -23.36 -34.24 27.99
N TRP A 203 -24.67 -34.05 28.17
CA TRP A 203 -25.66 -34.25 27.11
C TRP A 203 -25.59 -33.17 26.01
N PRO A 204 -25.44 -31.86 26.33
CA PRO A 204 -25.16 -30.83 25.34
C PRO A 204 -23.92 -31.12 24.49
N ALA A 205 -22.81 -31.55 25.09
CA ALA A 205 -21.59 -31.92 24.36
C ALA A 205 -21.85 -33.11 23.42
N LEU A 206 -22.53 -34.16 23.90
CA LEU A 206 -22.85 -35.34 23.11
C LEU A 206 -23.77 -35.02 21.92
N LYS A 207 -24.79 -34.18 22.14
CA LYS A 207 -25.67 -33.66 21.08
C LYS A 207 -24.89 -32.83 20.06
N GLY A 208 -24.06 -31.90 20.53
CA GLY A 208 -23.21 -31.07 19.68
C GLY A 208 -22.25 -31.87 18.80
N LEU A 209 -21.63 -32.92 19.34
CA LEU A 209 -20.79 -33.85 18.58
C LEU A 209 -21.57 -34.57 17.48
N ILE A 210 -22.76 -35.09 17.80
CA ILE A 210 -23.62 -35.75 16.81
C ILE A 210 -24.06 -34.76 15.74
N LEU A 211 -24.49 -33.56 16.11
CA LEU A 211 -24.90 -32.49 15.18
C LEU A 211 -23.77 -32.03 14.25
N GLN A 212 -22.52 -32.14 14.69
CA GLN A 212 -21.32 -31.87 13.88
C GLN A 212 -20.76 -33.12 13.17
N GLY A 213 -21.43 -34.27 13.24
CA GLY A 213 -21.02 -35.52 12.58
C GLY A 213 -19.86 -36.28 13.25
N GLN A 214 -19.46 -35.91 14.47
CA GLN A 214 -18.37 -36.55 15.23
C GLN A 214 -18.83 -37.82 15.98
N VAL A 215 -19.30 -38.82 15.24
CA VAL A 215 -19.92 -40.02 15.83
C VAL A 215 -18.93 -40.84 16.67
N ASP A 216 -17.67 -40.94 16.27
CA ASP A 216 -16.68 -41.74 17.01
C ASP A 216 -16.35 -41.17 18.39
N VAL A 217 -16.25 -39.84 18.51
CA VAL A 217 -16.02 -39.15 19.80
C VAL A 217 -17.26 -39.28 20.69
N ALA A 218 -18.45 -39.13 20.10
CA ALA A 218 -19.71 -39.34 20.82
C ALA A 218 -19.82 -40.77 21.39
N ARG A 219 -19.43 -41.79 20.61
CA ARG A 219 -19.39 -43.18 21.07
C ARG A 219 -18.38 -43.39 22.21
N ALA A 220 -17.22 -42.74 22.16
CA ALA A 220 -16.24 -42.81 23.24
C ALA A 220 -16.81 -42.26 24.56
N LEU A 221 -17.52 -41.13 24.54
CA LEU A 221 -18.20 -40.58 25.72
C LEU A 221 -19.30 -41.51 26.24
N LEU A 222 -20.13 -42.07 25.34
CA LEU A 222 -21.16 -43.06 25.71
C LEU A 222 -20.59 -44.29 26.42
N HIS A 223 -19.39 -44.74 26.06
CA HIS A 223 -18.71 -45.85 26.73
C HIS A 223 -18.20 -45.52 28.14
N LEU A 224 -17.95 -44.23 28.44
CA LEU A 224 -17.52 -43.79 29.76
C LEU A 224 -18.68 -43.61 30.74
N HIS A 225 -19.91 -43.53 30.23
CA HIS A 225 -21.10 -43.37 31.06
C HIS A 225 -21.26 -44.55 32.05
N PRO A 226 -21.66 -44.32 33.32
CA PRO A 226 -21.83 -45.38 34.30
C PRO A 226 -22.81 -46.48 33.87
N GLN A 227 -23.79 -46.13 33.03
CA GLN A 227 -24.79 -47.04 32.47
C GLN A 227 -24.40 -47.64 31.11
N ALA A 228 -23.15 -47.51 30.65
CA ALA A 228 -22.71 -48.03 29.36
C ALA A 228 -22.97 -49.54 29.17
N GLU A 229 -23.01 -50.30 30.27
CA GLU A 229 -23.27 -51.75 30.23
C GLU A 229 -24.75 -52.12 30.06
N THR A 230 -25.67 -51.16 30.20
CA THR A 230 -27.12 -51.37 30.06
C THR A 230 -27.51 -51.69 28.61
N PRO A 231 -28.63 -52.41 28.38
CA PRO A 231 -29.02 -52.83 27.03
C PRO A 231 -29.30 -51.64 26.09
N HIS A 232 -29.83 -50.52 26.60
CA HIS A 232 -30.14 -49.33 25.81
C HIS A 232 -28.87 -48.62 25.31
N PHE A 233 -27.88 -48.40 26.20
CA PHE A 233 -26.60 -47.81 25.81
C PHE A 233 -25.82 -48.68 24.82
N LYS A 234 -25.80 -50.01 25.03
CA LYS A 234 -25.18 -50.96 24.09
C LYS A 234 -25.87 -50.97 22.72
N LEU A 235 -27.20 -50.88 22.71
CA LEU A 235 -27.97 -50.79 21.47
C LEU A 235 -27.65 -49.49 20.71
N THR A 236 -27.63 -48.35 21.41
CA THR A 236 -27.25 -47.05 20.83
C THR A 236 -25.84 -47.08 20.26
N ASP A 237 -24.84 -47.57 21.00
CA ASP A 237 -23.48 -47.73 20.47
C ASP A 237 -23.44 -48.65 19.24
N GLN A 238 -24.18 -49.77 19.26
CA GLN A 238 -24.24 -50.68 18.12
C GLN A 238 -24.86 -50.01 16.88
N ILE A 239 -25.92 -49.22 17.05
CA ILE A 239 -26.54 -48.46 15.95
C ILE A 239 -25.52 -47.49 15.35
N LEU A 240 -24.85 -46.70 16.18
CA LEU A 240 -23.84 -45.73 15.74
C LEU A 240 -22.63 -46.41 15.09
N LYS A 241 -22.17 -47.54 15.64
CA LYS A 241 -21.03 -48.32 15.11
C LYS A 241 -21.32 -48.96 13.75
N THR A 242 -22.56 -49.37 13.51
CA THR A 242 -22.97 -50.04 12.26
C THR A 242 -23.40 -49.06 11.18
N MET A 243 -23.44 -47.76 11.49
CA MET A 243 -23.79 -46.71 10.55
C MET A 243 -22.83 -46.69 9.35
N PRO A 244 -23.34 -46.85 8.11
CA PRO A 244 -22.48 -46.83 6.93
C PRO A 244 -21.91 -45.43 6.67
N THR A 245 -20.60 -45.27 6.69
CA THR A 245 -19.94 -44.02 6.29
C THR A 245 -19.47 -44.08 4.84
N TYR A 246 -19.64 -42.98 4.12
CA TYR A 246 -19.24 -42.92 2.72
C TYR A 246 -17.76 -42.59 2.60
N SER A 247 -16.96 -43.55 2.13
CA SER A 247 -15.56 -43.35 1.77
C SER A 247 -15.32 -43.83 0.34
N MET A 248 -14.92 -42.91 -0.54
CA MET A 248 -14.62 -43.18 -1.95
C MET A 248 -13.37 -44.05 -2.16
N HIS A 249 -12.50 -44.15 -1.15
CA HIS A 249 -11.36 -45.08 -1.14
C HIS A 249 -11.80 -46.52 -0.83
N GLY A 250 -13.06 -46.72 -0.41
CA GLY A 250 -13.67 -48.03 -0.27
C GLY A 250 -14.11 -48.60 -1.62
N ALA A 251 -14.00 -49.92 -1.79
CA ALA A 251 -14.40 -50.65 -3.00
C ALA A 251 -15.93 -50.67 -3.27
N THR A 252 -16.70 -49.76 -2.68
CA THR A 252 -18.17 -49.78 -2.66
C THR A 252 -18.72 -48.71 -3.59
N SER A 253 -19.52 -49.11 -4.59
CA SER A 253 -20.19 -48.14 -5.47
C SER A 253 -21.20 -47.28 -4.68
N ILE A 254 -21.45 -46.05 -5.16
CA ILE A 254 -22.43 -45.13 -4.53
C ILE A 254 -23.83 -45.75 -4.39
N GLN A 255 -24.23 -46.60 -5.34
CA GLN A 255 -25.51 -47.31 -5.30
C GLN A 255 -25.52 -48.37 -4.20
N LYS A 256 -24.47 -49.18 -4.09
CA LYS A 256 -24.34 -50.19 -3.03
C LYS A 256 -24.30 -49.53 -1.65
N PHE A 257 -23.61 -48.40 -1.54
CA PHE A 257 -23.61 -47.59 -0.33
C PHE A 257 -25.01 -47.09 0.02
N ARG A 258 -25.75 -46.47 -0.92
CA ARG A 258 -27.12 -45.99 -0.69
C ARG A 258 -28.06 -47.11 -0.23
N SER A 259 -27.93 -48.32 -0.79
CA SER A 259 -28.71 -49.48 -0.34
C SER A 259 -28.38 -49.90 1.10
N LEU A 260 -27.09 -49.91 1.49
CA LEU A 260 -26.68 -50.21 2.87
C LEU A 260 -27.17 -49.15 3.85
N TRP A 261 -27.06 -47.87 3.49
CA TRP A 261 -27.58 -46.75 4.26
C TRP A 261 -29.08 -46.88 4.48
N GLN A 262 -29.84 -47.14 3.42
CA GLN A 262 -31.29 -47.25 3.48
C GLN A 262 -31.74 -48.46 4.31
N TYR A 263 -31.03 -49.59 4.23
CA TYR A 263 -31.28 -50.75 5.08
C TYR A 263 -31.06 -50.42 6.56
N TRP A 264 -29.92 -49.79 6.88
CA TRP A 264 -29.59 -49.38 8.25
C TRP A 264 -30.59 -48.36 8.80
N LEU A 265 -31.03 -47.40 7.98
CA LEU A 265 -32.01 -46.40 8.36
C LEU A 265 -33.36 -47.05 8.70
N THR A 266 -33.88 -47.91 7.81
CA THR A 266 -35.15 -48.63 8.06
C THR A 266 -35.09 -49.55 9.28
N ASP A 267 -33.95 -50.22 9.51
CA ASP A 267 -33.77 -51.04 10.73
C ASP A 267 -33.79 -50.18 12.01
N THR A 268 -33.13 -49.02 11.97
CA THR A 268 -33.08 -48.08 13.09
C THR A 268 -34.44 -47.44 13.36
N GLU A 269 -35.15 -46.98 12.33
CA GLU A 269 -36.52 -46.43 12.44
C GLU A 269 -37.51 -47.46 13.03
N ARG A 270 -37.37 -48.74 12.68
CA ARG A 270 -38.17 -49.82 13.29
C ARG A 270 -37.90 -49.96 14.78
N LYS A 271 -36.64 -49.83 15.21
CA LYS A 271 -36.25 -49.89 16.63
C LYS A 271 -36.78 -48.70 17.44
N ILE A 272 -36.79 -47.50 16.85
CA ILE A 272 -37.42 -46.31 17.45
C ILE A 272 -38.92 -46.51 17.55
N SER A 273 -39.58 -46.93 16.46
CA SER A 273 -41.04 -47.15 16.41
C SER A 273 -41.53 -48.23 17.39
N ALA A 274 -40.65 -49.19 17.72
CA ALA A 274 -40.91 -50.22 18.72
C ALA A 274 -40.74 -49.71 20.18
N ASN A 275 -40.46 -48.42 20.39
CA ASN A 275 -40.25 -47.76 21.69
C ASN A 275 -39.17 -48.45 22.56
N ILE A 276 -38.16 -49.04 21.92
CA ILE A 276 -37.08 -49.75 22.64
C ILE A 276 -36.23 -48.79 23.47
N LEU A 277 -36.07 -47.54 23.01
CA LEU A 277 -35.27 -46.50 23.67
C LEU A 277 -36.10 -45.53 24.55
N ALA A 278 -37.42 -45.70 24.63
CA ALA A 278 -38.31 -44.76 25.32
C ALA A 278 -38.05 -44.62 26.84
N ILE A 279 -37.29 -45.55 27.42
CA ILE A 279 -36.86 -45.50 28.83
C ILE A 279 -35.77 -44.43 29.04
N GLU A 280 -34.95 -44.16 28.01
CA GLU A 280 -33.84 -43.20 28.05
C GLU A 280 -34.06 -42.12 26.97
N PRO A 281 -34.85 -41.05 27.27
CA PRO A 281 -35.29 -40.08 26.27
C PRO A 281 -34.11 -39.36 25.59
N ASN A 282 -33.02 -39.12 26.30
CA ASN A 282 -31.82 -38.50 25.74
C ASN A 282 -31.13 -39.39 24.69
N LEU A 283 -31.14 -40.71 24.87
CA LEU A 283 -30.59 -41.64 23.87
C LEU A 283 -31.51 -41.76 22.66
N GLU A 284 -32.82 -41.76 22.89
CA GLU A 284 -33.81 -41.75 21.81
C GLU A 284 -33.66 -40.50 20.94
N GLU A 285 -33.52 -39.32 21.56
CA GLU A 285 -33.28 -38.05 20.85
C GLU A 285 -32.02 -38.08 19.99
N LEU A 286 -30.90 -38.62 20.53
CA LEU A 286 -29.66 -38.77 19.76
C LEU A 286 -29.84 -39.66 18.53
N ILE A 287 -30.53 -40.79 18.68
CA ILE A 287 -30.79 -41.69 17.54
C ILE A 287 -31.76 -41.04 16.55
N GLN A 288 -32.77 -40.30 17.00
CA GLN A 288 -33.67 -39.53 16.13
C GLN A 288 -32.89 -38.48 15.30
N LEU A 289 -31.91 -37.79 15.89
CA LEU A 289 -31.03 -36.86 15.18
C LEU A 289 -30.20 -37.56 14.10
N VAL A 290 -29.59 -38.71 14.40
CA VAL A 290 -28.78 -39.51 13.45
C VAL A 290 -29.63 -40.09 12.32
N THR A 291 -30.90 -40.44 12.59
CA THR A 291 -31.84 -40.84 11.52
C THR A 291 -32.32 -39.69 10.64
N GLY A 292 -32.01 -38.44 11.01
CA GLY A 292 -32.39 -37.26 10.24
C GLY A 292 -33.83 -36.78 10.49
N ASP A 293 -34.40 -37.04 11.67
CA ASP A 293 -35.78 -36.62 11.99
C ASP A 293 -35.94 -35.09 11.87
N THR A 294 -36.85 -34.69 10.98
CA THR A 294 -37.12 -33.29 10.67
C THR A 294 -37.57 -32.50 11.90
N GLN A 295 -38.33 -33.10 12.82
CA GLN A 295 -38.81 -32.38 14.00
C GLN A 295 -37.69 -32.05 14.97
N MET A 296 -36.85 -33.04 15.31
CA MET A 296 -35.71 -32.84 16.20
C MET A 296 -34.70 -31.85 15.63
N TRP A 297 -34.41 -31.94 14.33
CA TRP A 297 -33.56 -30.96 13.65
C TRP A 297 -34.13 -29.54 13.67
N ASN A 298 -35.47 -29.36 13.64
CA ASN A 298 -36.08 -28.02 13.75
C ASN A 298 -35.85 -27.39 15.13
N THR A 299 -35.91 -28.19 16.20
CA THR A 299 -35.64 -27.72 17.56
C THR A 299 -34.20 -27.22 17.68
N GLN A 300 -33.24 -28.01 17.18
CA GLN A 300 -31.82 -27.66 17.24
C GLN A 300 -31.48 -26.43 16.39
N ILE A 301 -32.15 -26.23 15.24
CA ILE A 301 -32.03 -25.02 14.42
C ILE A 301 -32.41 -23.74 15.20
N GLN A 302 -33.37 -23.81 16.13
CA GLN A 302 -33.78 -22.65 16.91
C GLN A 302 -32.71 -22.21 17.91
N GLU A 303 -31.78 -23.09 18.27
CA GLU A 303 -30.70 -22.81 19.22
C GLU A 303 -29.47 -22.21 18.52
N THR A 304 -29.28 -22.44 17.20
CA THR A 304 -28.08 -21.94 16.50
C THR A 304 -28.11 -20.45 16.17
N GLU A 305 -26.93 -19.82 16.22
CA GLU A 305 -26.74 -18.46 15.71
C GLU A 305 -26.44 -18.44 14.21
N TYR A 306 -25.75 -19.47 13.71
CA TYR A 306 -25.29 -19.56 12.33
C TYR A 306 -25.99 -20.69 11.60
N TRP A 307 -26.48 -20.42 10.39
CA TRP A 307 -27.18 -21.43 9.60
C TRP A 307 -26.25 -22.56 9.14
N TYR A 308 -24.97 -22.26 8.91
CA TYR A 308 -24.01 -23.22 8.39
C TYR A 308 -23.39 -24.12 9.46
N GLU A 309 -23.57 -23.83 10.76
CA GLU A 309 -22.97 -24.59 11.87
C GLU A 309 -23.32 -26.08 11.83
N PHE A 310 -24.62 -26.41 11.74
CA PHE A 310 -25.07 -27.80 11.69
C PHE A 310 -25.41 -28.30 10.28
N PHE A 311 -25.26 -27.47 9.25
CA PHE A 311 -25.62 -27.85 7.88
C PHE A 311 -24.79 -29.04 7.37
N PRO A 312 -23.45 -29.10 7.54
CA PRO A 312 -22.67 -30.26 7.15
C PRO A 312 -23.03 -31.56 7.89
N GLY A 313 -23.37 -31.47 9.18
CA GLY A 313 -23.86 -32.62 9.94
C GLY A 313 -25.24 -33.09 9.48
N TYR A 314 -26.16 -32.17 9.19
CA TYR A 314 -27.43 -32.50 8.56
C TYR A 314 -27.23 -33.19 7.20
N LEU A 315 -26.31 -32.69 6.36
CA LEU A 315 -25.95 -33.34 5.10
C LEU A 315 -25.36 -34.73 5.34
N PHE A 316 -24.55 -34.92 6.37
CA PHE A 316 -23.95 -36.22 6.69
C PHE A 316 -25.00 -37.30 6.98
N TYR A 317 -26.09 -36.97 7.67
CA TYR A 317 -27.16 -37.92 7.97
C TYR A 317 -28.24 -38.01 6.87
N THR A 318 -28.43 -36.97 6.05
CA THR A 318 -29.50 -36.96 5.03
C THR A 318 -29.03 -37.21 3.60
N ASN A 319 -27.85 -36.72 3.23
CA ASN A 319 -27.26 -36.84 1.90
C ASN A 319 -25.73 -36.89 1.96
N ASN A 320 -25.18 -37.94 2.59
CA ASN A 320 -23.74 -38.20 2.74
C ASN A 320 -22.92 -38.22 1.42
N ALA A 321 -23.57 -38.45 0.28
CA ALA A 321 -22.93 -38.51 -1.03
C ALA A 321 -23.16 -37.23 -1.86
N CYS A 322 -23.54 -36.12 -1.19
CA CYS A 322 -23.72 -34.81 -1.80
C CYS A 322 -22.44 -34.38 -2.55
N LYS A 323 -22.63 -33.93 -3.79
CA LYS A 323 -21.55 -33.44 -4.64
C LYS A 323 -21.52 -31.92 -4.66
N HIS A 324 -20.38 -31.34 -5.03
CA HIS A 324 -20.19 -29.88 -5.12
C HIS A 324 -21.33 -29.14 -5.86
N PHE A 325 -21.78 -29.63 -7.02
CA PHE A 325 -22.85 -28.97 -7.79
C PHE A 325 -24.26 -29.08 -7.16
N GLU A 326 -24.47 -30.02 -6.23
CA GLU A 326 -25.74 -30.19 -5.51
C GLU A 326 -25.77 -29.33 -4.23
N LEU A 327 -24.60 -28.85 -3.78
CA LEU A 327 -24.41 -28.16 -2.52
C LEU A 327 -25.21 -26.87 -2.43
N GLY A 328 -25.20 -26.05 -3.49
CA GLY A 328 -25.96 -24.78 -3.52
C GLY A 328 -27.46 -24.98 -3.30
N ASN A 329 -28.07 -25.99 -3.95
CA ASN A 329 -29.50 -26.27 -3.77
C ASN A 329 -29.81 -26.79 -2.35
N ALA A 330 -28.93 -27.64 -1.81
CA ALA A 330 -29.08 -28.14 -0.43
C ALA A 330 -28.93 -27.01 0.60
N ALA A 331 -27.96 -26.11 0.40
CA ALA A 331 -27.70 -24.96 1.25
C ALA A 331 -28.90 -23.99 1.25
N ASN A 332 -29.44 -23.66 0.07
CA ASN A 332 -30.64 -22.82 -0.03
C ASN A 332 -31.87 -23.41 0.66
N THR A 333 -32.09 -24.71 0.50
CA THR A 333 -33.21 -25.41 1.14
C THR A 333 -33.08 -25.37 2.67
N TRP A 334 -31.87 -25.61 3.17
CA TRP A 334 -31.56 -25.54 4.59
C TRP A 334 -31.67 -24.12 5.14
N LEU A 335 -31.09 -23.13 4.45
CA LEU A 335 -31.15 -21.72 4.82
C LEU A 335 -32.60 -21.22 4.86
N SER A 336 -33.42 -21.56 3.88
CA SER A 336 -34.84 -21.21 3.85
C SER A 336 -35.60 -21.79 5.04
N ARG A 337 -35.26 -23.02 5.44
CA ARG A 337 -35.83 -23.67 6.62
C ARG A 337 -35.37 -23.00 7.91
N TRP A 338 -34.09 -22.67 8.03
CA TRP A 338 -33.51 -21.95 9.16
C TRP A 338 -34.14 -20.56 9.34
N ALA A 339 -34.22 -19.80 8.26
CA ALA A 339 -34.86 -18.49 8.18
C ALA A 339 -36.32 -18.52 8.68
N ARG A 340 -37.11 -19.47 8.18
CA ARG A 340 -38.52 -19.63 8.54
C ARG A 340 -38.70 -19.92 10.03
N LEU A 341 -37.83 -20.74 10.62
CA LEU A 341 -37.92 -21.13 12.04
C LEU A 341 -37.47 -20.02 13.00
N LYS A 342 -36.59 -19.13 12.55
CA LYS A 342 -36.16 -17.94 13.30
C LYS A 342 -37.12 -16.74 13.14
N GLY A 343 -38.20 -16.88 12.38
CA GLY A 343 -39.20 -15.83 12.18
C GLY A 343 -38.80 -14.74 11.18
N HIS A 344 -37.78 -14.97 10.36
CA HIS A 344 -37.43 -14.05 9.27
C HIS A 344 -38.41 -14.23 8.10
N ASN A 345 -39.18 -13.18 7.79
CA ASN A 345 -40.08 -13.16 6.64
C ASN A 345 -39.28 -13.14 5.33
N SER A 346 -39.75 -13.88 4.33
CA SER A 346 -39.10 -14.17 3.04
C SER A 346 -38.79 -12.98 2.13
N ASN A 347 -39.08 -11.73 2.53
CA ASN A 347 -38.89 -10.58 1.66
C ASN A 347 -37.56 -9.83 1.86
N GLU A 348 -36.94 -9.86 3.04
CA GLU A 348 -35.55 -9.38 3.24
C GLU A 348 -34.93 -10.13 4.42
N LEU A 349 -34.26 -11.25 4.14
CA LEU A 349 -33.33 -11.83 5.10
C LEU A 349 -32.18 -10.84 5.28
N GLN A 350 -32.10 -10.17 6.43
CA GLN A 350 -30.91 -9.43 6.84
C GLN A 350 -29.78 -10.43 7.16
N MET A 351 -29.25 -11.08 6.12
CA MET A 351 -28.09 -11.97 6.22
C MET A 351 -26.86 -11.14 6.56
N LYS A 352 -26.03 -11.62 7.49
CA LYS A 352 -24.72 -11.01 7.72
C LYS A 352 -23.88 -11.18 6.44
N GLN A 353 -22.90 -10.30 6.24
CA GLN A 353 -22.04 -10.35 5.06
C GLN A 353 -21.37 -11.73 4.87
N LEU A 354 -20.90 -12.32 5.97
CA LEU A 354 -20.30 -13.66 5.97
C LEU A 354 -21.28 -14.74 5.49
N ASP A 355 -22.55 -14.68 5.89
CA ASP A 355 -23.57 -15.66 5.48
C ASP A 355 -23.80 -15.62 3.97
N ARG A 356 -23.81 -14.40 3.38
CA ARG A 356 -23.93 -14.20 1.94
C ARG A 356 -22.73 -14.78 1.20
N VAL A 357 -21.51 -14.51 1.67
CA VAL A 357 -20.28 -15.05 1.07
C VAL A 357 -20.27 -16.58 1.12
N ILE A 358 -20.60 -17.19 2.27
CA ILE A 358 -20.64 -18.64 2.43
C ILE A 358 -21.68 -19.27 1.50
N LEU A 359 -22.86 -18.67 1.37
CA LEU A 359 -23.89 -19.16 0.45
C LEU A 359 -23.39 -19.10 -1.00
N SER A 360 -22.86 -17.96 -1.45
CA SER A 360 -22.35 -17.80 -2.82
C SER A 360 -21.20 -18.76 -3.13
N LEU A 361 -20.34 -19.08 -2.15
CA LEU A 361 -19.31 -20.11 -2.28
C LEU A 361 -19.93 -21.50 -2.50
N MET A 362 -20.95 -21.86 -1.72
CA MET A 362 -21.65 -23.14 -1.86
C MET A 362 -22.46 -23.25 -3.16
N GLU A 363 -22.93 -22.12 -3.70
CA GLU A 363 -23.61 -22.01 -5.00
C GLU A 363 -22.65 -22.02 -6.20
N ASN A 364 -21.34 -21.91 -5.95
CA ASN A 364 -20.32 -21.76 -6.98
C ASN A 364 -20.48 -20.50 -7.85
N ASP A 365 -21.02 -19.40 -7.27
CA ASP A 365 -21.08 -18.09 -7.93
C ASP A 365 -19.86 -17.24 -7.56
N MET A 366 -18.79 -17.41 -8.34
CA MET A 366 -17.53 -16.70 -8.13
C MET A 366 -17.65 -15.17 -8.29
N HIS A 367 -18.58 -14.67 -9.10
CA HIS A 367 -18.76 -13.24 -9.28
C HIS A 367 -19.34 -12.60 -8.02
N GLN A 368 -20.36 -13.23 -7.44
CA GLN A 368 -20.95 -12.77 -6.19
C GLN A 368 -19.99 -12.92 -5.02
N VAL A 369 -19.19 -14.00 -4.99
CA VAL A 369 -18.13 -14.20 -3.98
C VAL A 369 -17.12 -13.05 -4.00
N ILE A 370 -16.56 -12.72 -5.17
CA ILE A 370 -15.57 -11.63 -5.27
C ILE A 370 -16.19 -10.30 -4.85
N HIS A 371 -17.39 -9.98 -5.34
CA HIS A 371 -18.09 -8.75 -4.96
C HIS A 371 -18.37 -8.68 -3.45
N ALA A 372 -18.84 -9.77 -2.84
CA ALA A 372 -19.15 -9.80 -1.42
C ALA A 372 -17.88 -9.70 -0.54
N ILE A 373 -16.75 -10.27 -0.99
CA ILE A 373 -15.49 -10.16 -0.25
C ILE A 373 -14.89 -8.75 -0.35
N GLN A 374 -15.11 -8.01 -1.45
CA GLN A 374 -14.66 -6.61 -1.57
C GLN A 374 -15.25 -5.68 -0.51
N LEU A 375 -16.41 -6.04 0.05
CA LEU A 375 -17.09 -5.26 1.08
C LEU A 375 -16.56 -5.54 2.50
N MET A 376 -15.61 -6.48 2.66
CA MET A 376 -14.97 -6.74 3.95
C MET A 376 -14.02 -5.59 4.31
N ALA A 377 -14.05 -5.18 5.58
CA ALA A 377 -13.28 -4.02 6.08
C ALA A 377 -11.81 -4.37 6.38
N ASP A 378 -11.08 -4.89 5.40
CA ASP A 378 -9.68 -5.35 5.55
C ASP A 378 -8.70 -4.63 4.59
N ASN A 379 -9.13 -3.48 4.06
CA ASN A 379 -8.41 -2.72 3.03
C ASN A 379 -8.10 -3.55 1.77
N GLN A 380 -9.04 -4.41 1.33
CA GLN A 380 -8.99 -5.20 0.09
C GLN A 380 -7.89 -6.28 0.06
N TRP A 381 -7.29 -6.62 1.19
CA TRP A 381 -6.22 -7.63 1.24
C TRP A 381 -6.75 -9.01 0.84
N PHE A 382 -7.85 -9.45 1.43
CA PHE A 382 -8.40 -10.79 1.24
C PHE A 382 -8.86 -11.01 -0.19
N VAL A 383 -9.66 -10.08 -0.73
CA VAL A 383 -10.12 -10.18 -2.12
C VAL A 383 -8.94 -10.25 -3.09
N THR A 384 -7.90 -9.45 -2.87
CA THR A 384 -6.74 -9.39 -3.77
C THR A 384 -5.99 -10.72 -3.80
N HIS A 385 -5.66 -11.27 -2.63
CA HIS A 385 -4.87 -12.50 -2.54
C HIS A 385 -5.68 -13.75 -2.91
N LEU A 386 -6.96 -13.84 -2.51
CA LEU A 386 -7.81 -14.97 -2.88
C LEU A 386 -8.08 -14.99 -4.38
N THR A 387 -8.42 -13.84 -4.98
CA THR A 387 -8.68 -13.74 -6.42
C THR A 387 -7.42 -14.08 -7.23
N ASP A 388 -6.25 -13.60 -6.80
CA ASP A 388 -4.99 -13.93 -7.45
C ASP A 388 -4.65 -15.43 -7.34
N LEU A 389 -4.89 -16.05 -6.18
CA LEU A 389 -4.69 -17.50 -6.00
C LEU A 389 -5.62 -18.31 -6.90
N LEU A 390 -6.93 -18.01 -6.91
CA LEU A 390 -7.92 -18.71 -7.72
C LEU A 390 -7.70 -18.50 -9.22
N TYR A 391 -7.21 -17.32 -9.62
CA TYR A 391 -6.80 -17.03 -10.99
C TYR A 391 -5.63 -17.92 -11.43
N ASN A 392 -4.58 -18.01 -10.60
CA ASN A 392 -3.39 -18.81 -10.90
C ASN A 392 -3.69 -20.31 -10.86
N ALA A 393 -4.57 -20.77 -9.96
CA ALA A 393 -5.05 -22.15 -9.88
C ALA A 393 -6.02 -22.53 -11.02
N GLY A 394 -6.37 -21.57 -11.89
CA GLY A 394 -7.26 -21.79 -13.03
C GLY A 394 -8.71 -22.08 -12.64
N GLN A 395 -9.15 -21.64 -11.46
CA GLN A 395 -10.53 -21.83 -10.97
C GLN A 395 -11.45 -20.68 -11.43
N LEU A 396 -10.89 -19.52 -11.76
CA LEU A 396 -11.63 -18.41 -12.39
C LEU A 396 -11.79 -18.60 -13.91
N GLN A 397 -12.05 -19.83 -14.37
CA GLN A 397 -12.29 -20.13 -15.78
C GLN A 397 -13.73 -19.78 -16.16
N ILE A 398 -13.91 -18.55 -16.64
CA ILE A 398 -15.16 -18.14 -17.27
C ILE A 398 -15.10 -18.60 -18.73
N ALA A 399 -16.04 -19.46 -19.12
CA ALA A 399 -16.12 -20.02 -20.47
C ALA A 399 -16.54 -18.93 -21.49
N GLY A 400 -15.55 -18.22 -22.07
CA GLY A 400 -15.74 -17.29 -23.18
C GLY A 400 -14.54 -16.36 -23.39
N GLU A 401 -13.99 -16.29 -24.61
CA GLU A 401 -12.79 -15.50 -24.94
C GLU A 401 -12.89 -14.01 -24.56
N ASN A 402 -14.11 -13.44 -24.57
CA ASN A 402 -14.34 -12.05 -24.18
C ASN A 402 -14.33 -11.82 -22.65
N GLN A 403 -14.70 -12.82 -21.84
CA GLN A 403 -14.78 -12.73 -20.37
C GLN A 403 -13.47 -13.12 -19.67
N VAL A 404 -12.58 -13.86 -20.33
CA VAL A 404 -11.21 -14.10 -19.85
C VAL A 404 -10.44 -12.78 -19.68
N ASN A 405 -10.65 -11.83 -20.60
CA ASN A 405 -10.06 -10.49 -20.49
C ASN A 405 -10.64 -9.69 -19.31
N GLU A 406 -11.89 -9.91 -18.92
CA GLU A 406 -12.51 -9.24 -17.78
C GLU A 406 -11.95 -9.75 -16.45
N CYS A 407 -11.70 -11.06 -16.33
CA CYS A 407 -11.09 -11.63 -15.13
C CYS A 407 -9.64 -11.14 -14.91
N ILE A 408 -8.85 -11.03 -15.99
CA ILE A 408 -7.49 -10.45 -15.93
C ILE A 408 -7.56 -8.99 -15.48
N LYS A 409 -8.46 -8.20 -16.08
CA LYS A 409 -8.65 -6.79 -15.71
C LYS A 409 -9.08 -6.64 -14.25
N LEU A 410 -9.99 -7.48 -13.77
CA LEU A 410 -10.44 -7.46 -12.38
C LEU A 410 -9.28 -7.76 -11.43
N ARG A 411 -8.53 -8.82 -11.69
CA ARG A 411 -7.33 -9.18 -10.91
C ARG A 411 -6.32 -8.03 -10.91
N ASP A 412 -5.98 -7.50 -12.08
CA ASP A 412 -4.97 -6.47 -12.22
C ASP A 412 -5.42 -5.15 -11.56
N SER A 413 -6.72 -4.82 -11.62
CA SER A 413 -7.33 -3.71 -10.88
C SER A 413 -7.19 -3.89 -9.37
N LEU A 414 -7.49 -5.08 -8.84
CA LEU A 414 -7.37 -5.35 -7.39
C LEU A 414 -5.92 -5.24 -6.91
N LEU A 415 -4.98 -5.82 -7.66
CA LEU A 415 -3.55 -5.71 -7.36
C LEU A 415 -3.06 -4.25 -7.49
N TYR A 416 -3.58 -3.51 -8.47
CA TYR A 416 -3.27 -2.11 -8.68
C TYR A 416 -3.74 -1.24 -7.52
N ASP A 417 -5.00 -1.40 -7.09
CA ASP A 417 -5.59 -0.64 -5.99
C ASP A 417 -4.89 -0.96 -4.67
N PHE A 418 -4.67 -2.26 -4.39
CA PHE A 418 -3.97 -2.70 -3.20
C PHE A 418 -2.50 -2.23 -3.18
N GLY A 419 -1.76 -2.46 -4.28
CA GLY A 419 -0.37 -2.03 -4.42
C GLY A 419 -0.20 -0.51 -4.32
N SER A 420 -1.09 0.25 -4.97
CA SER A 420 -1.12 1.72 -4.89
C SER A 420 -1.40 2.19 -3.46
N SER A 421 -2.32 1.56 -2.74
CA SER A 421 -2.61 1.89 -1.33
C SER A 421 -1.37 1.71 -0.45
N LEU A 422 -0.61 0.62 -0.63
CA LEU A 422 0.64 0.35 0.10
C LEU A 422 1.75 1.35 -0.25
N MET A 423 1.85 1.74 -1.53
CA MET A 423 2.81 2.75 -2.00
C MET A 423 2.64 4.11 -1.33
N THR A 424 1.44 4.46 -0.89
CA THR A 424 1.20 5.72 -0.16
C THR A 424 1.74 5.71 1.29
N ARG A 425 2.14 4.55 1.81
CA ARG A 425 2.56 4.37 3.21
C ARG A 425 4.09 4.21 3.32
N ASN A 426 4.70 4.99 4.21
CA ASN A 426 6.17 5.07 4.35
C ASN A 426 6.87 3.76 4.71
N SER A 427 6.19 2.87 5.45
CA SER A 427 6.75 1.58 5.87
C SER A 427 6.45 0.44 4.89
N LEU A 428 5.47 0.61 4.00
CA LEU A 428 4.93 -0.48 3.17
C LEU A 428 5.16 -0.30 1.67
N TRP A 429 5.63 0.87 1.22
CA TRP A 429 5.81 1.13 -0.21
C TRP A 429 6.68 0.08 -0.91
N GLN A 430 7.68 -0.50 -0.24
CA GLN A 430 8.49 -1.56 -0.85
C GLN A 430 7.66 -2.80 -1.18
N LEU A 431 6.76 -3.19 -0.27
CA LEU A 431 5.84 -4.30 -0.51
C LEU A 431 4.84 -3.94 -1.60
N GLY A 432 4.32 -2.70 -1.58
CA GLY A 432 3.42 -2.18 -2.60
C GLY A 432 4.00 -2.27 -4.01
N MET A 433 5.32 -2.10 -4.15
CA MET A 433 5.97 -2.24 -5.45
C MET A 433 5.89 -3.65 -6.02
N ASP A 434 6.04 -4.67 -5.18
CA ASP A 434 6.00 -6.05 -5.63
C ASP A 434 4.64 -6.37 -6.25
N TYR A 435 3.54 -5.87 -5.67
CA TYR A 435 2.20 -6.03 -6.25
C TYR A 435 2.08 -5.33 -7.61
N LEU A 436 2.53 -4.06 -7.71
CA LEU A 436 2.45 -3.29 -8.95
C LEU A 436 3.33 -3.85 -10.08
N ASP A 437 4.41 -4.57 -9.74
CA ASP A 437 5.23 -5.27 -10.73
C ASP A 437 4.46 -6.35 -11.49
N HIS A 438 3.40 -6.89 -10.88
CA HIS A 438 2.56 -7.93 -11.45
C HIS A 438 1.25 -7.42 -12.08
N CYS A 439 1.09 -6.10 -12.27
CA CYS A 439 -0.06 -5.44 -12.91
C CYS A 439 0.20 -4.96 -14.36
N GLY A 440 1.13 -5.58 -15.09
CA GLY A 440 1.40 -5.23 -16.48
C GLY A 440 1.89 -3.78 -16.68
N GLN A 441 1.44 -3.12 -17.76
CA GLN A 441 1.91 -1.77 -18.12
C GLN A 441 1.38 -0.68 -17.18
N GLU A 442 0.13 -0.79 -16.73
CA GLU A 442 -0.49 0.19 -15.82
C GLU A 442 0.23 0.22 -14.48
N GLY A 443 0.60 -0.94 -13.94
CA GLY A 443 1.43 -1.05 -12.74
C GLY A 443 2.79 -0.37 -12.87
N GLN A 444 3.48 -0.57 -14.01
CA GLN A 444 4.79 0.07 -14.25
C GLN A 444 4.67 1.60 -14.38
N ALA A 445 3.62 2.10 -15.04
CA ALA A 445 3.36 3.53 -15.13
C ALA A 445 3.05 4.14 -13.74
N ALA A 446 2.23 3.46 -12.93
CA ALA A 446 1.95 3.88 -11.56
C ALA A 446 3.19 3.84 -10.67
N LEU A 447 4.04 2.83 -10.80
CA LEU A 447 5.32 2.75 -10.09
C LEU A 447 6.20 3.96 -10.38
N ALA A 448 6.38 4.32 -11.66
CA ALA A 448 7.18 5.47 -12.05
C ALA A 448 6.65 6.76 -11.41
N LEU A 449 5.33 6.94 -11.37
CA LEU A 449 4.70 8.12 -10.78
C LEU A 449 4.77 8.12 -9.24
N LEU A 450 4.43 7.01 -8.59
CA LEU A 450 4.35 6.89 -7.13
C LEU A 450 5.73 6.93 -6.48
N LEU A 451 6.79 6.41 -7.12
CA LEU A 451 8.16 6.50 -6.61
C LEU A 451 8.61 7.95 -6.39
N THR A 452 8.18 8.90 -7.24
CA THR A 452 8.49 10.33 -7.07
C THR A 452 7.74 10.98 -5.91
N LYS A 453 6.68 10.34 -5.42
CA LYS A 453 5.82 10.85 -4.35
C LYS A 453 6.17 10.31 -2.97
N ILE A 454 7.08 9.33 -2.88
CA ILE A 454 7.52 8.79 -1.60
C ILE A 454 8.26 9.88 -0.82
N PRO A 455 7.82 10.23 0.41
CA PRO A 455 8.50 11.23 1.20
C PRO A 455 9.82 10.66 1.74
N PHE A 456 10.93 11.35 1.47
CA PHE A 456 12.25 11.05 2.03
C PHE A 456 12.78 12.24 2.83
N ARG A 457 13.36 11.96 4.00
CA ARG A 457 13.96 12.98 4.87
C ARG A 457 15.48 13.06 4.69
N THR A 458 16.10 11.93 4.38
CA THR A 458 17.57 11.79 4.34
C THR A 458 18.06 11.48 2.94
N GLU A 459 19.32 11.85 2.67
CA GLU A 459 19.99 11.52 1.40
C GLU A 459 20.11 10.01 1.18
N LYS A 460 20.31 9.22 2.25
CA LYS A 460 20.34 7.77 2.17
C LYS A 460 19.02 7.18 1.64
N GLN A 461 17.89 7.76 2.06
CA GLN A 461 16.57 7.36 1.55
C GLN A 461 16.42 7.74 0.08
N ALA A 462 16.80 8.97 -0.31
CA ALA A 462 16.78 9.39 -1.70
C ALA A 462 17.62 8.47 -2.61
N LEU A 463 18.84 8.13 -2.18
CA LEU A 463 19.74 7.21 -2.87
C LEU A 463 19.14 5.81 -3.02
N LYS A 464 18.43 5.32 -1.98
CA LYS A 464 17.73 4.02 -2.04
C LYS A 464 16.64 4.03 -3.11
N ILE A 465 15.83 5.09 -3.17
CA ILE A 465 14.76 5.24 -4.16
C ILE A 465 15.36 5.36 -5.57
N ILE A 466 16.43 6.14 -5.75
CA ILE A 466 17.12 6.26 -7.04
C ILE A 466 17.71 4.92 -7.50
N CYS A 467 18.35 4.17 -6.61
CA CYS A 467 18.89 2.84 -6.96
C CYS A 467 17.78 1.91 -7.46
N ILE A 468 16.60 1.96 -6.85
CA ILE A 468 15.43 1.21 -7.27
C ILE A 468 14.91 1.70 -8.64
N ALA A 469 14.77 3.02 -8.82
CA ALA A 469 14.35 3.61 -10.09
C ALA A 469 15.31 3.23 -11.23
N GLN A 470 16.62 3.25 -10.99
CA GLN A 470 17.64 2.82 -11.96
C GLN A 470 17.53 1.34 -12.30
N LYS A 471 17.33 0.46 -11.31
CA LYS A 471 17.13 -0.98 -11.54
C LYS A 471 15.92 -1.26 -12.43
N LYS A 472 14.87 -0.43 -12.34
CA LYS A 472 13.65 -0.54 -13.14
C LYS A 472 13.68 0.26 -14.46
N GLY A 473 14.69 1.08 -14.69
CA GLY A 473 14.81 1.92 -15.88
C GLY A 473 13.96 3.21 -15.86
N PHE A 474 13.54 3.69 -14.69
CA PHE A 474 12.76 4.92 -14.54
C PHE A 474 13.67 6.16 -14.43
N PHE A 475 14.23 6.60 -15.56
CA PHE A 475 15.17 7.73 -15.59
C PHE A 475 14.53 9.08 -15.24
N GLU A 476 13.28 9.31 -15.65
CA GLU A 476 12.54 10.55 -15.32
C GLU A 476 12.30 10.67 -13.81
N ALA A 477 11.95 9.57 -13.16
CA ALA A 477 11.78 9.54 -11.71
C ALA A 477 13.10 9.84 -10.97
N GLU A 478 14.25 9.32 -11.45
CA GLU A 478 15.57 9.68 -10.91
C GLU A 478 15.83 11.18 -11.03
N GLN A 479 15.56 11.77 -12.20
CA GLN A 479 15.76 13.20 -12.45
C GLN A 479 14.92 14.06 -11.50
N ASP A 480 13.65 13.70 -11.28
CA ASP A 480 12.76 14.42 -10.38
C ASP A 480 13.17 14.30 -8.91
N ILE A 481 13.57 13.12 -8.45
CA ILE A 481 14.08 12.92 -7.08
C ILE A 481 15.34 13.77 -6.86
N CYS A 482 16.24 13.82 -7.84
CA CYS A 482 17.44 14.65 -7.77
C CYS A 482 17.10 16.15 -7.69
N LYS A 483 16.12 16.63 -8.47
CA LYS A 483 15.65 18.02 -8.41
C LYS A 483 15.06 18.37 -7.05
N ILE A 484 14.24 17.49 -6.46
CA ILE A 484 13.65 17.68 -5.13
C ILE A 484 14.76 17.79 -4.08
N GLN A 485 15.74 16.87 -4.10
CA GLN A 485 16.82 16.86 -3.13
C GLN A 485 17.76 18.06 -3.28
N SER A 486 17.99 18.49 -4.52
CA SER A 486 18.71 19.72 -4.83
C SER A 486 18.02 20.95 -4.25
N LYS A 487 16.72 21.11 -4.49
CA LYS A 487 15.92 22.22 -3.93
C LYS A 487 15.94 22.22 -2.40
N LYS A 488 15.74 21.06 -1.78
CA LYS A 488 15.82 20.92 -0.32
C LYS A 488 17.19 21.34 0.22
N SER A 489 18.26 20.93 -0.45
CA SER A 489 19.63 21.30 -0.05
C SER A 489 19.89 22.80 -0.21
N LEU A 490 19.26 23.44 -1.20
CA LEU A 490 19.32 24.88 -1.40
C LEU A 490 18.61 25.63 -0.27
N ASP A 491 17.42 25.18 0.13
CA ASP A 491 16.64 25.74 1.25
C ASP A 491 17.39 25.60 2.59
N GLU A 492 18.14 24.51 2.76
CA GLU A 492 19.02 24.26 3.93
C GLU A 492 20.39 24.98 3.85
N GLN A 493 20.63 25.83 2.84
CA GLN A 493 21.89 26.55 2.61
C GLN A 493 23.12 25.65 2.35
N ARG A 494 22.90 24.38 1.98
CA ARG A 494 23.95 23.43 1.60
C ARG A 494 24.20 23.49 0.09
N TYR A 495 24.73 24.62 -0.37
CA TYR A 495 24.87 24.94 -1.79
C TYR A 495 25.68 23.93 -2.62
N GLY A 496 26.78 23.41 -2.06
CA GLY A 496 27.60 22.42 -2.75
C GLY A 496 26.84 21.12 -3.02
N ASN A 497 26.09 20.65 -2.03
CA ASN A 497 25.24 19.47 -2.17
C ASN A 497 24.11 19.73 -3.18
N ALA A 498 23.48 20.91 -3.14
CA ALA A 498 22.47 21.30 -4.13
C ALA A 498 23.00 21.21 -5.56
N LEU A 499 24.21 21.74 -5.80
CA LEU A 499 24.86 21.67 -7.11
C LEU A 499 25.15 20.23 -7.54
N GLU A 500 25.66 19.38 -6.63
CA GLU A 500 25.93 17.97 -6.94
C GLU A 500 24.64 17.21 -7.32
N TRP A 501 23.55 17.42 -6.58
CA TRP A 501 22.25 16.82 -6.88
C TRP A 501 21.66 17.33 -8.20
N ALA A 502 21.83 18.61 -8.52
CA ALA A 502 21.43 19.14 -9.83
C ALA A 502 22.24 18.55 -10.97
N ILE A 503 23.57 18.45 -10.82
CA ILE A 503 24.45 17.77 -11.79
C ILE A 503 23.99 16.33 -12.00
N ARG A 504 23.64 15.62 -10.92
CA ARG A 504 23.14 14.25 -10.98
C ARG A 504 21.81 14.12 -11.73
N SER A 505 20.93 15.13 -11.63
CA SER A 505 19.66 15.14 -12.37
C SER A 505 19.85 15.12 -13.89
N LYS A 506 21.04 15.50 -14.40
CA LYS A 506 21.36 15.65 -15.83
C LYS A 506 20.43 16.61 -16.58
N ASP A 507 19.63 17.39 -15.88
CA ASP A 507 18.77 18.40 -16.46
C ASP A 507 19.58 19.67 -16.73
N THR A 508 19.89 19.93 -18.00
CA THR A 508 20.68 21.09 -18.41
C THR A 508 20.05 22.42 -17.95
N LEU A 509 18.73 22.55 -17.99
CA LEU A 509 18.05 23.79 -17.60
C LEU A 509 18.14 24.00 -16.09
N TYR A 510 17.88 22.95 -15.31
CA TYR A 510 17.94 23.02 -13.85
C TYR A 510 19.38 23.20 -13.33
N VAL A 511 20.37 22.56 -13.95
CA VAL A 511 21.79 22.83 -13.63
C VAL A 511 22.15 24.28 -13.92
N THR A 512 21.64 24.84 -15.02
CA THR A 512 21.87 26.23 -15.39
C THR A 512 21.31 27.19 -14.35
N THR A 513 20.10 26.96 -13.84
CA THR A 513 19.49 27.83 -12.83
C THR A 513 20.27 27.83 -11.51
N ILE A 514 20.81 26.68 -11.09
CA ILE A 514 21.65 26.62 -9.89
C ILE A 514 23.01 27.27 -10.11
N ALA A 515 23.64 27.03 -11.26
CA ALA A 515 24.89 27.72 -11.61
C ALA A 515 24.70 29.25 -11.65
N ASP A 516 23.58 29.72 -12.21
CA ASP A 516 23.20 31.14 -12.21
C ASP A 516 22.93 31.67 -10.79
N PHE A 517 22.33 30.88 -9.91
CA PHE A 517 22.15 31.28 -8.51
C PHE A 517 23.51 31.54 -7.83
N LEU A 518 24.48 30.64 -8.00
CA LEU A 518 25.83 30.76 -7.44
C LEU A 518 26.58 31.97 -8.02
N LEU A 519 26.51 32.16 -9.34
CA LEU A 519 27.12 33.30 -10.03
C LEU A 519 26.49 34.64 -9.63
N ASN A 520 25.17 34.70 -9.50
CA ASN A 520 24.48 35.91 -9.05
C ASN A 520 24.82 36.25 -7.59
N HIS A 521 24.94 35.24 -6.71
CA HIS A 521 25.42 35.46 -5.35
C HIS A 521 26.81 36.08 -5.35
N TYR A 522 27.72 35.54 -6.19
CA TYR A 522 29.05 36.10 -6.36
C TYR A 522 29.02 37.52 -6.97
N SER A 523 28.19 37.81 -7.96
CA SER A 523 28.10 39.18 -8.50
C SER A 523 27.62 40.21 -7.48
N LYS A 524 26.89 39.81 -6.44
CA LYS A 524 26.38 40.73 -5.41
C LYS A 524 27.29 40.85 -4.20
N THR A 525 27.80 39.73 -3.70
CA THR A 525 28.62 39.66 -2.48
C THR A 525 30.11 39.51 -2.77
N GLY A 526 30.39 38.87 -3.91
CA GLY A 526 31.60 38.18 -4.38
C GLY A 526 32.39 37.45 -3.34
N ASP A 527 31.63 36.79 -2.48
CA ASP A 527 32.05 35.54 -1.88
C ASP A 527 31.65 34.38 -2.80
N MET A 528 32.55 33.41 -2.98
CA MET A 528 32.35 32.24 -3.82
C MET A 528 31.80 31.11 -2.96
N LEU A 529 30.56 30.71 -3.24
CA LEU A 529 29.93 29.61 -2.54
C LEU A 529 30.50 28.26 -3.00
N CYS A 530 30.58 27.31 -2.07
CA CYS A 530 31.00 25.91 -2.30
C CYS A 530 32.27 25.68 -3.16
N PRO A 531 33.40 26.35 -2.85
CA PRO A 531 34.64 26.24 -3.63
C PRO A 531 35.15 24.80 -3.76
N ASP A 532 35.04 24.00 -2.70
CA ASP A 532 35.52 22.61 -2.67
C ASP A 532 34.75 21.71 -3.64
N VAL A 533 33.45 21.95 -3.81
CA VAL A 533 32.62 21.17 -4.72
C VAL A 533 32.90 21.59 -6.16
N ILE A 534 32.98 22.90 -6.43
CA ILE A 534 33.25 23.42 -7.78
C ILE A 534 34.59 22.89 -8.31
N ALA A 535 35.63 22.83 -7.46
CA ALA A 535 36.94 22.26 -7.81
C ALA A 535 36.86 20.80 -8.29
N ASN A 536 35.89 20.03 -7.77
CA ASN A 536 35.81 18.58 -7.96
C ASN A 536 34.75 18.15 -9.00
N ILE A 537 34.16 19.09 -9.76
CA ILE A 537 33.14 18.78 -10.79
C ILE A 537 33.74 17.97 -11.95
N GLY A 538 34.97 18.31 -12.36
CA GLY A 538 35.68 17.65 -13.46
C GLY A 538 34.89 17.66 -14.77
N ALA A 539 34.89 16.54 -15.50
CA ALA A 539 34.19 16.41 -16.79
C ALA A 539 32.66 16.57 -16.72
N LYS A 540 32.05 16.53 -15.52
CA LYS A 540 30.60 16.75 -15.37
C LYS A 540 30.19 18.20 -15.68
N MET A 541 31.14 19.12 -15.81
CA MET A 541 30.86 20.53 -16.14
C MET A 541 30.18 20.70 -17.51
N PHE A 542 30.42 19.77 -18.45
CA PHE A 542 29.89 19.85 -19.81
C PHE A 542 28.37 19.60 -19.93
N ILE A 543 27.67 19.34 -18.81
CA ILE A 543 26.19 19.19 -18.78
C ILE A 543 25.49 20.52 -19.13
N SER A 544 26.08 21.66 -18.74
CA SER A 544 25.54 22.99 -19.03
C SER A 544 26.67 23.97 -19.36
N PRO A 545 26.53 24.79 -20.42
CA PRO A 545 27.47 25.88 -20.70
C PRO A 545 27.68 26.84 -19.51
N ARG A 546 26.64 27.04 -18.69
CA ARG A 546 26.71 27.90 -17.51
C ARG A 546 27.51 27.28 -16.37
N LEU A 547 27.45 25.96 -16.25
CA LEU A 547 28.28 25.22 -15.31
C LEU A 547 29.76 25.22 -15.76
N VAL A 548 30.02 25.09 -17.06
CA VAL A 548 31.38 25.27 -17.62
C VAL A 548 31.91 26.65 -17.25
N PHE A 549 31.11 27.70 -17.47
CA PHE A 549 31.50 29.07 -17.12
C PHE A 549 31.81 29.20 -15.63
N LEU A 550 30.96 28.69 -14.74
CA LEU A 550 31.19 28.72 -13.28
C LEU A 550 32.50 28.04 -12.88
N VAL A 551 32.76 26.83 -13.39
CA VAL A 551 33.98 26.07 -13.07
C VAL A 551 35.22 26.80 -13.59
N LYS A 552 35.19 27.27 -14.83
CA LYS A 552 36.32 27.98 -15.43
C LYS A 552 36.57 29.31 -14.73
N TYR A 553 35.53 30.08 -14.45
CA TYR A 553 35.66 31.31 -13.68
C TYR A 553 36.23 31.05 -12.27
N PHE A 554 35.87 29.93 -11.65
CA PHE A 554 36.46 29.53 -10.38
C PHE A 554 37.94 29.12 -10.50
N ASP A 555 38.34 28.43 -11.58
CA ASP A 555 39.76 28.16 -11.89
C ASP A 555 40.55 29.49 -11.96
N PHE A 556 40.03 30.49 -12.68
CA PHE A 556 40.59 31.84 -12.73
C PHE A 556 40.74 32.44 -11.33
N TYR A 557 39.67 32.42 -10.53
CA TYR A 557 39.67 32.95 -9.17
C TYR A 557 40.72 32.28 -8.28
N GLN A 558 40.91 30.95 -8.42
CA GLN A 558 41.95 30.23 -7.69
C GLN A 558 43.37 30.64 -8.10
N PHE A 559 43.66 30.72 -9.40
CA PHE A 559 44.97 31.15 -9.90
C PHE A 559 45.28 32.58 -9.45
N TYR A 560 44.28 33.47 -9.53
CA TYR A 560 44.39 34.85 -9.07
C TYR A 560 44.72 34.92 -7.57
N ARG A 561 44.04 34.14 -6.71
CA ARG A 561 44.35 34.08 -5.26
C ARG A 561 45.73 33.50 -4.96
N LYS A 562 46.18 32.52 -5.75
CA LYS A 562 47.52 31.92 -5.65
C LYS A 562 48.63 32.83 -6.20
N ARG A 563 48.27 34.00 -6.76
CA ARG A 563 49.17 34.96 -7.46
C ARG A 563 49.82 34.38 -8.72
N ASP A 564 49.21 33.38 -9.31
CA ASP A 564 49.62 32.83 -10.60
C ASP A 564 48.87 33.57 -11.72
N PHE A 565 49.42 34.73 -12.09
CA PHE A 565 48.68 35.70 -12.91
C PHE A 565 48.68 35.37 -14.42
N LEU A 566 49.61 34.56 -14.92
CA LEU A 566 49.67 34.21 -16.35
C LEU A 566 48.52 33.26 -16.75
N PRO A 567 48.32 32.11 -16.09
CA PRO A 567 47.18 31.24 -16.37
C PRO A 567 45.84 31.93 -16.05
N ALA A 568 45.81 32.81 -15.04
CA ALA A 568 44.62 33.59 -14.72
C ALA A 568 44.26 34.55 -15.88
N ALA A 569 45.23 35.27 -16.43
CA ALA A 569 45.02 36.17 -17.57
C ALA A 569 44.49 35.41 -18.80
N GLU A 570 45.15 34.30 -19.18
CA GLU A 570 44.74 33.47 -20.31
C GLU A 570 43.31 32.95 -20.14
N LEU A 571 42.96 32.47 -18.94
CA LEU A 571 41.64 31.90 -18.68
C LEU A 571 40.55 32.99 -18.65
N LEU A 572 40.84 34.19 -18.14
CA LEU A 572 39.93 35.32 -18.18
C LEU A 572 39.67 35.80 -19.62
N VAL A 573 40.70 35.90 -20.45
CA VAL A 573 40.56 36.26 -21.87
C VAL A 573 39.74 35.21 -22.61
N ASN A 574 40.03 33.92 -22.39
CA ASN A 574 39.25 32.83 -22.95
C ASN A 574 37.76 32.89 -22.54
N LEU A 575 37.45 33.27 -21.30
CA LEU A 575 36.07 33.47 -20.85
C LEU A 575 35.40 34.66 -21.54
N LEU A 576 36.10 35.79 -21.72
CA LEU A 576 35.58 36.95 -22.44
C LEU A 576 35.34 36.66 -23.92
N GLU A 577 36.23 35.90 -24.58
CA GLU A 577 36.04 35.51 -25.98
C GLU A 577 34.95 34.42 -26.15
N SER A 578 34.64 33.68 -25.08
CA SER A 578 33.67 32.60 -25.13
C SER A 578 32.21 33.09 -25.15
N LYS A 579 31.36 32.40 -25.91
CA LYS A 579 29.91 32.66 -25.97
C LYS A 579 29.12 32.09 -24.77
N ILE A 580 29.80 31.61 -23.73
CA ILE A 580 29.15 30.98 -22.56
C ILE A 580 28.93 31.96 -21.40
N THR A 581 29.53 33.15 -21.48
CA THR A 581 29.46 34.20 -20.47
C THR A 581 28.04 34.77 -20.36
N PRO A 582 27.45 34.79 -19.15
CA PRO A 582 26.16 35.44 -18.91
C PRO A 582 26.20 36.94 -19.20
N GLU A 583 25.17 37.47 -19.87
CA GLU A 583 25.04 38.92 -20.09
C GLU A 583 25.13 39.72 -18.78
N TYR A 584 24.50 39.21 -17.72
CA TYR A 584 24.53 39.85 -16.41
C TYR A 584 25.91 39.77 -15.74
N PHE A 585 26.82 38.88 -16.12
CA PHE A 585 28.09 38.67 -15.42
C PHE A 585 29.25 39.45 -16.04
N TRP A 586 29.07 40.04 -17.23
CA TRP A 586 30.08 40.88 -17.90
C TRP A 586 30.70 41.96 -17.01
N PRO A 587 29.95 42.73 -16.20
CA PRO A 587 30.55 43.77 -15.36
C PRO A 587 31.55 43.20 -14.35
N SER A 588 31.17 42.12 -13.65
CA SER A 588 32.03 41.46 -12.66
C SER A 588 33.31 40.93 -13.31
N LEU A 589 33.19 40.23 -14.45
CA LEU A 589 34.32 39.66 -15.17
C LEU A 589 35.30 40.73 -15.68
N LEU A 590 34.78 41.84 -16.21
CA LEU A 590 35.62 42.94 -16.67
C LEU A 590 36.30 43.66 -15.50
N ILE A 591 35.64 43.85 -14.36
CA ILE A 591 36.26 44.45 -13.18
C ILE A 591 37.41 43.61 -12.65
N ASP A 592 37.24 42.28 -12.62
CA ASP A 592 38.29 41.38 -12.20
C ASP A 592 39.51 41.38 -13.15
N SER A 593 39.37 41.95 -14.36
CA SER A 593 40.49 42.19 -15.27
C SER A 593 41.33 43.43 -14.91
N ILE A 594 40.76 44.42 -14.20
CA ILE A 594 41.45 45.69 -13.87
C ILE A 594 42.78 45.44 -13.16
N PRO A 595 42.86 44.63 -12.09
CA PRO A 595 44.12 44.41 -11.38
C PRO A 595 45.20 43.76 -12.26
N LEU A 596 44.80 42.89 -13.19
CA LEU A 596 45.72 42.25 -14.14
C LEU A 596 46.21 43.24 -15.20
N LEU A 597 45.32 44.11 -15.70
CA LEU A 597 45.66 45.18 -16.63
C LEU A 597 46.54 46.25 -15.96
N GLU A 598 46.37 46.53 -14.67
CA GLU A 598 47.18 47.52 -13.95
C GLU A 598 48.53 46.98 -13.45
N SER A 599 48.79 45.68 -13.60
CA SER A 599 50.06 45.05 -13.17
C SER A 599 51.30 45.70 -13.81
N LYS A 600 52.37 45.92 -13.01
CA LYS A 600 53.60 46.58 -13.49
C LYS A 600 54.30 45.81 -14.60
N ASP A 601 54.21 44.49 -14.53
CA ASP A 601 54.70 43.56 -15.54
C ASP A 601 53.48 42.99 -16.30
N PRO A 602 53.21 43.44 -17.53
CA PRO A 602 51.97 43.12 -18.25
C PRO A 602 51.84 41.62 -18.46
N LYS A 603 50.81 41.05 -17.85
CA LYS A 603 50.45 39.62 -17.99
C LYS A 603 49.48 39.37 -19.14
N ILE A 604 48.82 40.41 -19.62
CA ILE A 604 47.90 40.42 -20.76
C ILE A 604 48.60 41.16 -21.89
N LEU A 605 48.74 40.51 -23.04
CA LEU A 605 49.45 41.03 -24.21
C LEU A 605 48.62 42.09 -24.96
N SER A 606 49.23 42.78 -25.93
CA SER A 606 48.61 43.87 -26.68
C SER A 606 47.34 43.42 -27.41
N LYS A 607 47.38 42.25 -28.04
CA LYS A 607 46.24 41.65 -28.76
C LYS A 607 45.06 41.35 -27.84
N GLU A 608 45.33 40.77 -26.68
CA GLU A 608 44.33 40.41 -25.67
C GLU A 608 43.75 41.66 -25.00
N THR A 609 44.58 42.68 -24.77
CA THR A 609 44.13 43.99 -24.27
C THR A 609 43.16 44.67 -25.23
N CYS A 610 43.43 44.59 -26.54
CA CYS A 610 42.50 45.06 -27.58
C CYS A 610 41.19 44.26 -27.60
N ALA A 611 41.25 42.93 -27.39
CA ALA A 611 40.06 42.09 -27.31
C ALA A 611 39.18 42.47 -26.10
N ILE A 612 39.78 42.68 -24.91
CA ILE A 612 39.07 43.14 -23.71
C ILE A 612 38.41 44.51 -23.96
N LEU A 613 39.13 45.44 -24.58
CA LEU A 613 38.58 46.75 -24.94
C LEU A 613 37.43 46.63 -25.95
N GLN A 614 37.53 45.73 -26.92
CA GLN A 614 36.46 45.46 -27.87
C GLN A 614 35.22 44.92 -27.15
N HIS A 615 35.37 43.93 -26.27
CA HIS A 615 34.25 43.37 -25.49
C HIS A 615 33.59 44.40 -24.56
N LEU A 616 34.38 45.32 -23.98
CA LEU A 616 33.85 46.45 -23.21
C LEU A 616 32.91 47.32 -24.06
N GLU A 617 33.33 47.69 -25.27
CA GLU A 617 32.53 48.55 -26.15
C GLU A 617 31.37 47.81 -26.84
N THR A 618 31.47 46.50 -27.11
CA THR A 618 30.43 45.74 -27.82
C THR A 618 29.41 45.08 -26.91
N GLU A 619 29.78 44.69 -25.69
CA GLU A 619 28.89 43.97 -24.78
C GLU A 619 28.44 44.87 -23.61
N LEU A 620 29.40 45.41 -22.84
CA LEU A 620 29.09 46.13 -21.59
C LEU A 620 28.40 47.48 -21.84
N VAL A 621 28.92 48.32 -22.74
CA VAL A 621 28.34 49.64 -23.03
C VAL A 621 26.90 49.53 -23.58
N PRO A 622 26.59 48.67 -24.56
CA PRO A 622 25.22 48.52 -25.06
C PRO A 622 24.25 47.91 -24.03
N LEU A 623 24.72 47.01 -23.15
CA LEU A 623 23.91 46.47 -22.06
C LEU A 623 23.45 47.57 -21.09
N ILE A 624 24.34 48.52 -20.79
CA ILE A 624 24.06 49.65 -19.91
C ILE A 624 23.08 50.62 -20.58
N ASP A 625 23.30 50.93 -21.86
CA ASP A 625 22.41 51.81 -22.63
C ASP A 625 20.99 51.25 -22.75
N LYS A 626 20.86 49.93 -22.97
CA LYS A 626 19.56 49.24 -22.97
C LYS A 626 18.86 49.36 -21.61
N LYS A 627 19.59 49.19 -20.51
CA LYS A 627 19.03 49.31 -19.15
C LYS A 627 18.63 50.75 -18.81
N LYS A 628 19.42 51.75 -19.20
CA LYS A 628 19.09 53.18 -19.05
C LYS A 628 17.80 53.54 -19.79
N LYS A 629 17.68 53.16 -21.06
CA LYS A 629 16.47 53.39 -21.89
C LYS A 629 15.22 52.70 -21.33
N ARG A 630 15.37 51.55 -20.68
CA ARG A 630 14.26 50.85 -20.02
C ARG A 630 13.78 51.58 -18.78
N LEU A 631 14.71 52.14 -17.99
CA LEU A 631 14.37 52.95 -16.81
C LEU A 631 13.64 54.25 -17.18
N GLU A 632 14.06 54.91 -18.25
CA GLU A 632 13.38 56.09 -18.80
C GLU A 632 11.93 55.79 -19.22
N LYS A 633 11.65 54.55 -19.61
CA LYS A 633 10.33 54.09 -20.08
C LYS A 633 9.43 53.59 -18.94
N TYR A 634 9.98 53.18 -17.79
CA TYR A 634 9.25 52.65 -16.63
C TYR A 634 9.86 53.19 -15.32
N PRO A 635 9.46 54.40 -14.87
CA PRO A 635 10.08 55.07 -13.71
C PRO A 635 9.79 54.41 -12.35
N ASP A 636 8.68 53.68 -12.25
CA ASP A 636 8.19 53.06 -11.01
C ASP A 636 8.64 51.59 -10.82
N GLU A 637 9.39 51.01 -11.78
CA GLU A 637 10.00 49.69 -11.60
C GLU A 637 11.21 49.80 -10.66
N PRO A 638 11.25 49.07 -9.51
CA PRO A 638 12.39 49.07 -8.60
C PRO A 638 13.54 48.25 -9.20
N ILE A 639 14.17 48.78 -10.25
CA ILE A 639 15.38 48.20 -10.82
C ILE A 639 16.57 48.93 -10.18
N ASN A 640 17.11 48.31 -9.13
CA ASN A 640 18.37 48.70 -8.50
C ASN A 640 19.54 48.54 -9.48
N ILE A 641 19.74 49.50 -10.39
CA ILE A 641 20.90 49.53 -11.30
C ILE A 641 22.24 49.48 -10.52
N LEU A 642 22.24 49.84 -9.23
CA LEU A 642 23.45 50.20 -8.46
C LEU A 642 23.77 49.29 -7.25
N LYS A 643 23.09 48.14 -7.08
CA LYS A 643 23.46 47.15 -6.04
C LYS A 643 23.82 45.76 -6.55
N ASP A 644 23.52 45.45 -7.82
CA ASP A 644 23.65 44.09 -8.34
C ASP A 644 25.06 43.71 -8.82
N TYR A 645 26.01 44.65 -8.86
CA TYR A 645 27.34 44.45 -9.46
C TYR A 645 28.53 44.73 -8.54
N ARG A 646 28.32 44.96 -7.22
CA ARG A 646 29.34 45.48 -6.27
C ARG A 646 29.81 46.91 -6.57
N ILE A 647 29.02 47.70 -7.31
CA ILE A 647 29.45 48.97 -7.89
C ILE A 647 28.40 50.05 -7.64
N GLU A 648 28.83 51.14 -7.02
CA GLU A 648 28.00 52.33 -6.80
C GLU A 648 27.99 53.30 -8.00
N ASN A 649 28.99 53.25 -8.89
CA ASN A 649 29.10 54.09 -10.10
C ASN A 649 29.63 53.31 -11.33
N ILE A 650 28.73 52.89 -12.22
CA ILE A 650 29.08 52.10 -13.41
C ILE A 650 29.89 52.92 -14.44
N GLU A 651 29.59 54.22 -14.60
CA GLU A 651 30.29 55.11 -15.55
C GLU A 651 31.76 55.33 -15.16
N GLU A 652 32.03 55.41 -13.86
CA GLU A 652 33.39 55.55 -13.33
C GLU A 652 34.23 54.30 -13.63
N ILE A 653 33.63 53.11 -13.53
CA ILE A 653 34.30 51.85 -13.84
C ILE A 653 34.57 51.68 -15.33
N ILE A 654 33.66 52.12 -16.22
CA ILE A 654 33.94 52.12 -17.66
C ILE A 654 35.17 52.99 -17.96
N ASN A 655 35.24 54.18 -17.36
CA ASN A 655 36.38 55.07 -17.55
C ASN A 655 37.67 54.49 -16.97
N LEU A 656 37.60 53.84 -15.80
CA LEU A 656 38.72 53.12 -15.20
C LEU A 656 39.19 51.96 -16.07
N LEU A 657 38.29 51.16 -16.63
CA LEU A 657 38.62 50.06 -17.53
C LEU A 657 39.28 50.56 -18.83
N ARG A 658 38.73 51.61 -19.46
CA ARG A 658 39.34 52.25 -20.64
C ARG A 658 40.75 52.74 -20.33
N LEU A 659 40.94 53.36 -19.16
CA LEU A 659 42.25 53.85 -18.70
C LEU A 659 43.22 52.70 -18.43
N ALA A 660 42.77 51.63 -17.76
CA ALA A 660 43.57 50.45 -17.48
C ALA A 660 44.02 49.74 -18.77
N CYS A 661 43.11 49.58 -19.75
CA CYS A 661 43.44 49.07 -21.07
C CYS A 661 44.47 49.95 -21.79
N ALA A 662 44.29 51.28 -21.81
CA ALA A 662 45.24 52.18 -22.45
C ALA A 662 46.65 52.13 -21.82
N ARG A 663 46.71 52.06 -20.48
CA ARG A 663 47.97 51.91 -19.74
C ARG A 663 48.61 50.54 -19.98
N ASN A 664 47.83 49.46 -20.01
CA ASN A 664 48.38 48.12 -20.26
C ASN A 664 48.89 48.02 -21.71
N LEU A 665 48.13 48.54 -22.67
CA LEU A 665 48.49 48.53 -24.08
C LEU A 665 49.81 49.26 -24.33
N SER A 666 50.02 50.43 -23.71
CA SER A 666 51.29 51.16 -23.84
C SER A 666 52.48 50.38 -23.25
N ARG A 667 52.30 49.69 -22.12
CA ARG A 667 53.34 48.84 -21.51
C ARG A 667 53.61 47.58 -22.32
N ALA A 668 52.56 46.87 -22.74
CA ALA A 668 52.65 45.62 -23.49
C ALA A 668 53.31 45.82 -24.84
N ILE A 669 52.95 46.88 -25.59
CA ILE A 669 53.57 47.20 -26.89
C ILE A 669 55.07 47.49 -26.73
N ILE A 670 55.49 48.18 -25.66
CA ILE A 670 56.91 48.46 -25.41
C ILE A 670 57.66 47.16 -25.10
N ILE A 671 57.09 46.28 -24.30
CA ILE A 671 57.73 45.01 -23.90
C ILE A 671 57.77 44.01 -25.06
N GLU A 672 56.69 43.86 -25.83
CA GLU A 672 56.66 43.00 -27.02
C GLU A 672 57.68 43.43 -28.08
N ASN A 673 57.82 44.74 -28.30
CA ASN A 673 58.77 45.29 -29.27
C ASN A 673 60.23 45.31 -28.78
N THR A 674 60.47 45.20 -27.47
CA THR A 674 61.84 45.09 -26.91
C THR A 674 62.31 43.65 -26.77
N VAL A 675 61.41 42.66 -26.73
CA VAL A 675 61.74 41.22 -26.73
C VAL A 675 61.94 40.66 -28.14
N MET A 676 61.37 41.28 -29.19
CA MET A 676 61.60 40.95 -30.60
C MET A 676 62.79 41.68 -31.25
N GLY A 677 63.59 42.40 -30.46
CA GLY A 677 64.77 43.15 -30.90
C GLY A 677 66.07 42.37 -30.77
#